data_AF-A0A1C6T5K4-F1
#
_entry.id   AF-A0A1C6T5K4-F1
#
_cell.length_a   1.000
_cell.length_b   1.000
_cell.length_c   1.000
_cell.angle_alpha   90.00
_cell.angle_beta   90.00
_cell.angle_gamma   90.00
#
_symmetry.space_group_name_H-M   'P 1'
#
loop_
_entity.id
_entity.type
_entity.pdbx_description
1 polymer ?
#
loop_
_entity_poly.entity_id
_entity_poly.type
_entity_poly.pdbx_seq_one_letter_code
_entity_poly.pdbx_strand_id
1 'polypeptide(L)'
;MRARGRRLLTTRWIVAALAGLVALGTVHGPAYAEAAEVPPTLVGGVYEIGTPEQLLYLSHHYGSEAAPRSGYYKLTADIDMAGIAGFQPFGRFYGTFDGDHHSISNLLIDRPGVGTVGFFTHLGDSNVQAVIKDTAFVDIDVRGGQTTGAVAGMLWGTIENVYTTGSVVASDHSVGGLAGRIPVDTSGTIPQPDPAEAAIPTIRNSYSLAHVQEVGEADSQGGLVGRVLNPRTIIEKSFAAGPVDGYGRVGGLVGDLRAGVLRNSVAANPIVTGQSSVNSAYGRVLAEGTVENVLAWAGMVAPAINGEPVTEAELRSMPTYEALGWDFEEVWDFRTATVDGVEVSYPVLRGFASQPHPFDFTSFSSPISFAINGTDPTDSALTVDVVDVTNEGAPATAAEVAIVQSEAMPSDDGLVWKPAGPQVFDGLAAATKYTFWAKVRLTTGEESGWRFAPLYTRYALSDDPEPAHISATMTQDPAHSVTINWETPDISLDDSVVQVARVNGNGKLKFEVVRGTHHVQEVHMSANEGVLDGIRNFHKVHLDNLKADTEYVYRVGDVEADVWGPLGRFRTAVAANQDFSFLYYTDPQVQEDNAAFTRNMRTAEERYGSELSFTLMAGDLTEKGYAEGQMDTFYGGAQAGLLKRTFLATQGNHDRDELLAPHFNFPATVFENVWSFDYGDAHFAVLNTEHYTPDELAAQAKWLREDMARTDKTWRIVTFHKAMYAATDHVDDADIDALRQHWAPVFEELGIDLVITGHDHSFSRGFVKGGQDATPASVRSGDREVFIDATAPLYIVNGTAGSSKWYKRISYDASLFHNVAPDYAFIDKSSATNDTVLQEQSYSVVRVTRDGKLSIDTYFMKYDRDDPDGYEVAPYLFDSIELVDTAARPGRGR
;
A
#
# COMPACT_ATOMS: atom_id res chain seq x y z
N MET A 1 48.51 -32.28 36.92
CA MET A 1 48.90 -30.88 37.16
C MET A 1 48.46 -30.07 35.96
N ARG A 2 47.69 -28.97 36.18
CA ARG A 2 47.39 -27.79 35.35
C ARG A 2 47.40 -27.94 33.80
N ALA A 3 46.55 -27.37 32.97
CA ALA A 3 45.33 -26.56 33.00
C ALA A 3 45.07 -26.20 31.51
N ARG A 4 43.84 -25.75 31.19
CA ARG A 4 43.38 -25.18 29.89
C ARG A 4 43.13 -26.23 28.79
N GLY A 5 41.99 -26.30 28.13
CA GLY A 5 40.89 -25.36 27.96
C GLY A 5 40.40 -25.52 26.52
N ARG A 6 39.36 -26.32 26.30
CA ARG A 6 38.62 -26.44 25.03
C ARG A 6 37.14 -26.45 25.38
N ARG A 7 36.38 -25.46 24.90
CA ARG A 7 34.94 -25.56 24.76
C ARG A 7 34.66 -25.92 23.31
N LEU A 8 34.08 -27.10 23.12
CA LEU A 8 33.34 -27.51 21.93
C LEU A 8 31.90 -27.78 22.39
N LEU A 9 30.95 -27.29 21.58
CA LEU A 9 29.62 -27.80 21.27
C LEU A 9 28.93 -28.75 22.26
N THR A 10 27.67 -28.45 22.58
CA THR A 10 26.54 -29.24 22.08
C THR A 10 25.20 -28.59 22.43
N THR A 11 24.46 -28.27 21.37
CA THR A 11 23.01 -28.05 21.33
C THR A 11 22.28 -29.33 21.74
N ARG A 12 21.28 -29.24 22.61
CA ARG A 12 20.17 -30.21 22.67
C ARG A 12 18.87 -29.49 23.02
N TRP A 13 17.92 -29.66 22.11
CA TRP A 13 16.52 -29.30 22.13
C TRP A 13 15.77 -29.72 23.40
N ILE A 14 14.93 -28.82 23.93
CA ILE A 14 13.61 -29.14 24.50
C ILE A 14 12.66 -27.97 24.18
N VAL A 15 11.72 -28.21 23.27
CA VAL A 15 10.43 -27.50 23.19
C VAL A 15 9.51 -28.19 24.19
N ALA A 16 9.04 -27.47 25.22
CA ALA A 16 7.77 -27.72 25.90
C ALA A 16 7.43 -26.57 26.87
N ALA A 17 6.35 -25.86 26.52
CA ALA A 17 5.38 -25.19 27.39
C ALA A 17 5.90 -24.34 28.57
N LEU A 18 5.80 -23.01 28.41
CA LEU A 18 5.53 -22.10 29.51
C LEU A 18 4.56 -21.00 29.06
N ALA A 19 3.27 -21.33 29.14
CA ALA A 19 2.28 -20.34 29.57
C ALA A 19 2.63 -20.02 31.04
N GLY A 20 3.30 -18.90 31.25
CA GLY A 20 3.78 -18.48 32.57
C GLY A 20 3.58 -16.99 32.75
N LEU A 21 2.44 -16.65 33.38
CA LEU A 21 2.14 -15.40 34.08
C LEU A 21 3.03 -14.20 33.72
N VAL A 22 2.58 -13.37 32.77
CA VAL A 22 2.83 -11.94 32.91
C VAL A 22 1.92 -11.49 34.05
N ALA A 23 2.52 -11.24 35.21
CA ALA A 23 1.85 -10.51 36.26
C ALA A 23 1.46 -9.15 35.67
N LEU A 24 0.17 -8.95 35.44
CA LEU A 24 -0.46 -7.65 35.21
C LEU A 24 -0.11 -6.76 36.41
N GLY A 25 1.01 -6.07 36.31
CA GLY A 25 1.28 -4.88 37.11
C GLY A 25 0.23 -3.86 36.71
N THR A 26 -0.85 -3.79 37.48
CA THR A 26 -1.75 -2.64 37.46
C THR A 26 -0.94 -1.43 37.89
N VAL A 27 -0.34 -0.74 36.92
CA VAL A 27 0.15 0.63 37.12
C VAL A 27 -1.10 1.44 37.43
N HIS A 28 -1.35 1.66 38.72
CA HIS A 28 -2.35 2.62 39.15
C HIS A 28 -1.81 3.97 38.67
N GLY A 29 -2.49 4.59 37.70
CA GLY A 29 -2.32 6.00 37.43
C GLY A 29 -2.55 6.83 38.70
N PRO A 30 -2.20 8.12 38.72
CA PRO A 30 -2.48 8.97 39.87
C PRO A 30 -3.96 8.82 40.24
N ALA A 31 -4.24 8.73 41.55
CA ALA A 31 -5.59 8.57 42.05
C ALA A 31 -6.42 9.79 41.61
N TYR A 32 -7.19 9.62 40.53
CA TYR A 32 -8.22 10.57 40.14
C TYR A 32 -9.22 10.67 41.28
N ALA A 33 -9.51 11.89 41.73
CA ALA A 33 -10.62 12.08 42.65
C ALA A 33 -11.92 11.63 41.94
N GLU A 34 -12.79 10.88 42.63
CA GLU A 34 -14.17 10.67 42.16
C GLU A 34 -14.81 12.06 42.02
N ALA A 35 -15.00 12.53 40.78
CA ALA A 35 -15.76 13.75 40.54
C ALA A 35 -17.19 13.54 41.05
N ALA A 36 -17.73 14.53 41.77
CA ALA A 36 -19.08 14.45 42.28
C ALA A 36 -20.07 14.37 41.09
N GLU A 37 -20.83 13.28 40.96
CA GLU A 37 -21.83 13.18 39.89
C GLU A 37 -23.04 14.09 40.19
N VAL A 38 -23.38 14.97 39.26
CA VAL A 38 -24.52 15.90 39.39
C VAL A 38 -25.53 15.59 38.29
N PRO A 39 -26.82 15.34 38.59
CA PRO A 39 -27.79 15.09 37.53
C PRO A 39 -27.96 16.33 36.62
N PRO A 40 -28.24 16.15 35.31
CA PRO A 40 -28.54 17.23 34.40
C PRO A 40 -29.84 17.94 34.79
N THR A 41 -30.01 19.18 34.32
CA THR A 41 -31.24 19.95 34.57
C THR A 41 -32.28 19.61 33.52
N LEU A 42 -33.46 19.13 33.92
CA LEU A 42 -34.56 18.87 32.99
C LEU A 42 -35.43 20.12 32.81
N VAL A 43 -35.30 20.81 31.67
CA VAL A 43 -36.06 22.02 31.32
C VAL A 43 -36.92 21.74 30.10
N GLY A 44 -38.25 21.77 30.26
CA GLY A 44 -39.17 21.59 29.13
C GLY A 44 -39.05 20.26 28.38
N GLY A 45 -38.52 19.21 29.02
CA GLY A 45 -38.26 17.91 28.38
C GLY A 45 -36.86 17.76 27.78
N VAL A 46 -36.02 18.79 27.91
CA VAL A 46 -34.61 18.80 27.48
C VAL A 46 -33.71 18.61 28.69
N TYR A 47 -32.76 17.69 28.60
CA TYR A 47 -31.72 17.44 29.60
C TYR A 47 -30.54 18.37 29.31
N GLU A 48 -30.46 19.49 30.03
CA GLU A 48 -29.41 20.50 29.91
C GLU A 48 -28.13 20.08 30.66
N ILE A 49 -27.01 20.17 29.96
CA ILE A 49 -25.67 19.76 30.41
C ILE A 49 -24.75 20.98 30.30
N GLY A 50 -24.32 21.52 31.43
CA GLY A 50 -23.44 22.68 31.51
C GLY A 50 -22.12 22.43 32.24
N THR A 51 -21.90 21.23 32.80
CA THR A 51 -20.67 20.90 33.53
C THR A 51 -20.18 19.48 33.22
N PRO A 52 -18.87 19.20 33.38
CA PRO A 52 -18.32 17.84 33.19
C PRO A 52 -18.94 16.81 34.14
N GLU A 53 -19.32 17.19 35.35
CA GLU A 53 -20.00 16.32 36.32
C GLU A 53 -21.37 15.85 35.84
N GLN A 54 -22.10 16.71 35.11
CA GLN A 54 -23.39 16.36 34.52
C GLN A 54 -23.24 15.40 33.35
N LEU A 55 -22.20 15.59 32.54
CA LEU A 55 -21.88 14.66 31.46
C LEU A 55 -21.44 13.30 32.01
N LEU A 56 -20.64 13.28 33.08
CA LEU A 56 -20.22 12.06 33.77
C LEU A 56 -21.40 11.33 34.43
N TYR A 57 -22.31 12.07 35.09
CA TYR A 57 -23.54 11.51 35.63
C TYR A 57 -24.33 10.79 34.53
N LEU A 58 -24.56 11.46 33.39
CA LEU A 58 -25.29 10.86 32.28
C LEU A 58 -24.64 9.59 31.78
N SER A 59 -23.31 9.59 31.66
CA SER A 59 -22.52 8.45 31.25
C SER A 59 -22.74 7.23 32.15
N HIS A 60 -22.79 7.40 33.48
CA HIS A 60 -22.98 6.32 34.43
C HIS A 60 -24.43 5.85 34.60
N HIS A 61 -25.40 6.76 34.41
CA HIS A 61 -26.83 6.46 34.58
C HIS A 61 -27.56 6.17 33.25
N TYR A 62 -26.83 6.06 32.15
CA TYR A 62 -27.38 5.94 30.81
C TYR A 62 -28.34 4.74 30.63
N GLY A 63 -29.54 5.02 30.14
CA GLY A 63 -30.62 4.06 29.98
C GLY A 63 -31.56 3.93 31.18
N SER A 64 -31.34 4.71 32.24
CA SER A 64 -32.31 4.88 33.33
C SER A 64 -33.42 5.89 32.96
N GLU A 65 -34.42 6.04 33.83
CA GLU A 65 -35.43 7.12 33.70
C GLU A 65 -34.81 8.52 33.80
N ALA A 66 -33.70 8.66 34.54
CA ALA A 66 -32.99 9.93 34.71
C ALA A 66 -32.08 10.28 33.52
N ALA A 67 -31.73 9.30 32.69
CA ALA A 67 -30.90 9.45 31.49
C ALA A 67 -31.40 8.51 30.37
N PRO A 68 -32.60 8.75 29.81
CA PRO A 68 -33.21 7.84 28.86
C PRO A 68 -32.44 7.79 27.53
N ARG A 69 -32.39 6.60 26.90
CA ARG A 69 -31.70 6.40 25.61
C ARG A 69 -32.28 7.22 24.45
N SER A 70 -33.53 7.66 24.58
CA SER A 70 -34.26 8.47 23.62
C SER A 70 -34.43 9.93 24.06
N GLY A 71 -33.66 10.39 25.04
CA GLY A 71 -33.74 11.75 25.55
C GLY A 71 -33.29 12.81 24.55
N TYR A 72 -33.76 14.04 24.75
CA TYR A 72 -33.18 15.23 24.12
C TYR A 72 -32.16 15.81 25.08
N TYR A 73 -30.88 15.74 24.75
CA TYR A 73 -29.77 16.27 25.52
C TYR A 73 -29.26 17.54 24.86
N LYS A 74 -29.03 18.59 25.64
CA LYS A 74 -28.56 19.88 25.13
C LYS A 74 -27.38 20.39 25.94
N LEU A 75 -26.27 20.73 25.31
CA LEU A 75 -25.19 21.46 25.99
C LEU A 75 -25.60 22.92 26.20
N THR A 76 -25.24 23.48 27.35
CA THR A 76 -25.47 24.90 27.69
C THR A 76 -24.17 25.67 27.94
N ALA A 77 -23.03 24.98 27.85
CA ALA A 77 -21.69 25.51 28.00
C ALA A 77 -20.68 24.56 27.34
N ASP A 78 -19.49 25.08 27.04
CA ASP A 78 -18.32 24.26 26.71
C ASP A 78 -17.93 23.40 27.92
N ILE A 79 -17.72 22.10 27.70
CA ILE A 79 -17.44 21.11 28.72
C ILE A 79 -15.98 20.67 28.60
N ASP A 80 -15.16 20.99 29.60
CA ASP A 80 -13.79 20.48 29.70
C ASP A 80 -13.74 19.21 30.55
N MET A 81 -13.32 18.10 29.95
CA MET A 81 -13.20 16.78 30.60
C MET A 81 -11.78 16.50 31.10
N ALA A 82 -10.89 17.50 31.09
CA ALA A 82 -9.54 17.38 31.61
C ALA A 82 -9.51 16.87 33.06
N GLY A 83 -8.81 15.77 33.29
CA GLY A 83 -8.66 15.16 34.62
C GLY A 83 -9.92 14.43 35.13
N ILE A 84 -11.00 14.38 34.35
CA ILE A 84 -12.21 13.63 34.69
C ILE A 84 -12.03 12.17 34.29
N ALA A 85 -11.99 11.27 35.28
CA ALA A 85 -11.89 9.84 35.07
C ALA A 85 -13.25 9.14 35.16
N GLY A 86 -13.32 7.91 34.65
CA GLY A 86 -14.49 7.04 34.81
C GLY A 86 -15.52 7.13 33.69
N PHE A 87 -15.42 8.10 32.78
CA PHE A 87 -16.35 8.24 31.66
C PHE A 87 -16.54 6.91 30.90
N GLN A 88 -17.80 6.53 30.76
CA GLN A 88 -18.25 5.37 30.02
C GLN A 88 -18.91 5.84 28.72
N PRO A 89 -18.46 5.34 27.55
CA PRO A 89 -19.19 5.51 26.30
C PRO A 89 -20.69 5.30 26.48
N PHE A 90 -21.49 6.22 25.93
CA PHE A 90 -22.92 6.01 25.89
C PHE A 90 -23.21 4.74 25.08
N GLY A 91 -24.16 3.95 25.56
CA GLY A 91 -24.61 2.76 24.86
C GLY A 91 -25.29 3.09 23.52
N ARG A 92 -26.21 2.24 23.08
CA ARG A 92 -27.03 2.56 21.91
C ARG A 92 -27.95 3.76 22.20
N PHE A 93 -27.89 4.78 21.36
CA PHE A 93 -28.61 6.04 21.48
C PHE A 93 -29.69 6.18 20.42
N TYR A 94 -30.83 6.73 20.82
CA TYR A 94 -32.06 6.81 20.04
C TYR A 94 -32.68 8.21 20.01
N GLY A 95 -32.05 9.17 20.69
CA GLY A 95 -32.59 10.51 20.90
C GLY A 95 -31.90 11.58 20.06
N THR A 96 -31.84 12.78 20.61
CA THR A 96 -31.12 13.93 20.03
C THR A 96 -30.09 14.43 21.03
N PHE A 97 -28.85 14.58 20.58
CA PHE A 97 -27.79 15.27 21.31
C PHE A 97 -27.46 16.57 20.56
N ASP A 98 -27.80 17.69 21.16
CA ASP A 98 -27.67 19.03 20.59
C ASP A 98 -26.57 19.78 21.34
N GLY A 99 -25.47 20.09 20.65
CA GLY A 99 -24.38 20.81 21.27
C GLY A 99 -24.66 22.30 21.41
N ASP A 100 -25.69 22.87 20.74
CA ASP A 100 -25.95 24.31 20.72
C ASP A 100 -24.70 25.15 20.42
N HIS A 101 -23.81 24.61 19.58
CA HIS A 101 -22.50 25.14 19.24
C HIS A 101 -21.47 25.19 20.39
N HIS A 102 -21.61 24.30 21.37
CA HIS A 102 -20.64 24.06 22.44
C HIS A 102 -19.76 22.83 22.17
N SER A 103 -18.62 22.82 22.86
CA SER A 103 -17.58 21.80 22.78
C SER A 103 -17.59 20.84 23.97
N ILE A 104 -17.10 19.63 23.73
CA ILE A 104 -16.64 18.68 24.72
C ILE A 104 -15.14 18.49 24.47
N SER A 105 -14.32 18.96 25.41
CA SER A 105 -12.87 19.03 25.27
C SER A 105 -12.15 18.01 26.15
N ASN A 106 -10.94 17.58 25.76
CA ASN A 106 -10.03 16.76 26.59
C ASN A 106 -10.61 15.42 27.07
N LEU A 107 -11.61 14.88 26.37
CA LEU A 107 -12.27 13.63 26.75
C LEU A 107 -11.37 12.42 26.44
N LEU A 108 -11.15 11.57 27.45
CA LEU A 108 -10.45 10.29 27.30
C LEU A 108 -11.44 9.11 27.29
N ILE A 109 -11.40 8.31 26.23
CA ILE A 109 -12.10 7.02 26.12
C ILE A 109 -11.06 5.93 25.83
N ASP A 110 -10.59 5.22 26.86
CA ASP A 110 -9.60 4.15 26.71
C ASP A 110 -10.22 2.76 26.92
N ARG A 111 -10.52 2.06 25.81
CA ARG A 111 -11.28 0.79 25.76
C ARG A 111 -10.71 -0.21 24.72
N PRO A 112 -9.41 -0.53 24.73
CA PRO A 112 -8.75 -1.33 23.68
C PRO A 112 -9.27 -2.78 23.57
N GLY A 113 -9.91 -3.32 24.63
CA GLY A 113 -10.53 -4.64 24.60
C GLY A 113 -12.00 -4.67 24.16
N VAL A 114 -12.59 -3.52 23.80
CA VAL A 114 -14.02 -3.40 23.51
C VAL A 114 -14.25 -3.32 22.00
N GLY A 115 -15.13 -4.19 21.48
CA GLY A 115 -15.36 -4.33 20.04
C GLY A 115 -15.97 -3.10 19.37
N THR A 116 -16.73 -2.25 20.06
CA THR A 116 -17.31 -1.04 19.46
C THR A 116 -17.21 0.13 20.43
N VAL A 117 -16.53 1.21 20.00
CA VAL A 117 -16.17 2.34 20.85
C VAL A 117 -16.41 3.65 20.13
N GLY A 118 -16.90 4.63 20.88
CA GLY A 118 -17.06 6.02 20.50
C GLY A 118 -17.82 6.75 21.60
N PHE A 119 -18.04 8.05 21.47
CA PHE A 119 -18.88 8.77 22.42
C PHE A 119 -20.25 8.08 22.57
N PHE A 120 -20.82 7.64 21.45
CA PHE A 120 -21.86 6.62 21.37
C PHE A 120 -21.30 5.31 20.79
N THR A 121 -21.53 4.18 21.46
CA THR A 121 -21.25 2.87 20.86
C THR A 121 -22.09 2.66 19.59
N HIS A 122 -23.35 3.08 19.60
CA HIS A 122 -24.24 3.09 18.44
C HIS A 122 -25.08 4.36 18.43
N LEU A 123 -25.01 5.12 17.36
CA LEU A 123 -25.92 6.26 17.13
C LEU A 123 -27.07 5.78 16.24
N GLY A 124 -28.21 5.46 16.84
CA GLY A 124 -29.40 4.94 16.18
C GLY A 124 -29.43 3.42 15.98
N ASP A 125 -30.42 2.97 15.23
CA ASP A 125 -30.52 1.62 14.68
C ASP A 125 -31.22 1.61 13.31
N SER A 126 -31.52 0.44 12.76
CA SER A 126 -32.17 0.33 11.45
C SER A 126 -33.54 1.03 11.38
N ASN A 127 -34.24 1.16 12.51
CA ASN A 127 -35.60 1.70 12.63
C ASN A 127 -35.65 3.11 13.25
N VAL A 128 -34.62 3.49 14.02
CA VAL A 128 -34.63 4.74 14.79
C VAL A 128 -33.51 5.66 14.35
N GLN A 129 -33.90 6.81 13.78
CA GLN A 129 -33.00 7.91 13.45
C GLN A 129 -32.63 8.68 14.71
N ALA A 130 -31.47 8.37 15.30
CA ALA A 130 -30.87 9.22 16.32
C ALA A 130 -30.09 10.38 15.68
N VAL A 131 -29.92 11.49 16.39
CA VAL A 131 -29.24 12.68 15.87
C VAL A 131 -28.23 13.19 16.89
N ILE A 132 -27.01 13.47 16.43
CA ILE A 132 -26.10 14.40 17.11
C ILE A 132 -25.87 15.59 16.18
N LYS A 133 -25.95 16.80 16.73
CA LYS A 133 -25.74 18.02 15.96
C LYS A 133 -25.09 19.15 16.74
N ASP A 134 -24.53 20.11 16.00
CA ASP A 134 -24.04 21.39 16.53
C ASP A 134 -23.08 21.22 17.72
N THR A 135 -22.24 20.17 17.68
CA THR A 135 -21.36 19.76 18.79
C THR A 135 -19.92 19.68 18.33
N ALA A 136 -18.99 20.24 19.11
CA ALA A 136 -17.56 20.09 18.88
C ALA A 136 -16.94 19.06 19.84
N PHE A 137 -16.03 18.24 19.35
CA PHE A 137 -15.18 17.37 20.16
C PHE A 137 -13.73 17.80 20.01
N VAL A 138 -13.18 18.45 21.03
CA VAL A 138 -11.86 19.09 20.96
C VAL A 138 -10.86 18.28 21.77
N ASP A 139 -9.74 17.92 21.16
CA ASP A 139 -8.61 17.22 21.79
C ASP A 139 -9.04 15.96 22.54
N ILE A 140 -9.88 15.16 21.88
CA ILE A 140 -10.33 13.87 22.43
C ILE A 140 -9.32 12.76 22.14
N ASP A 141 -9.18 11.80 23.05
CA ASP A 141 -8.36 10.59 22.86
C ASP A 141 -9.27 9.36 22.98
N VAL A 142 -9.55 8.70 21.86
CA VAL A 142 -10.45 7.55 21.80
C VAL A 142 -9.68 6.32 21.33
N ARG A 143 -9.59 5.30 22.19
CA ARG A 143 -8.92 4.02 21.90
C ARG A 143 -9.91 2.88 22.04
N GLY A 144 -10.13 2.15 20.95
CA GLY A 144 -11.05 1.02 20.93
C GLY A 144 -10.44 -0.24 20.35
N GLY A 145 -11.17 -1.35 20.46
CA GLY A 145 -10.74 -2.67 19.99
C GLY A 145 -10.93 -2.86 18.49
N GLN A 146 -12.19 -2.90 18.01
CA GLN A 146 -12.50 -3.27 16.62
C GLN A 146 -13.20 -2.17 15.80
N THR A 147 -14.22 -1.52 16.31
CA THR A 147 -14.94 -0.49 15.55
C THR A 147 -14.95 0.78 16.35
N THR A 148 -14.12 1.75 15.94
CA THR A 148 -13.89 2.95 16.73
C THR A 148 -14.18 4.20 15.92
N GLY A 149 -15.00 5.09 16.47
CA GLY A 149 -15.12 6.46 15.97
C GLY A 149 -15.12 7.44 17.13
N ALA A 150 -14.72 8.68 16.91
CA ALA A 150 -14.80 9.73 17.93
C ALA A 150 -16.22 9.88 18.48
N VAL A 151 -17.19 10.01 17.57
CA VAL A 151 -18.59 10.30 17.88
C VAL A 151 -19.38 9.00 17.97
N ALA A 152 -19.25 8.14 16.96
CA ALA A 152 -20.00 6.90 16.88
C ALA A 152 -19.09 5.70 16.54
N GLY A 153 -19.14 4.64 17.34
CA GLY A 153 -18.57 3.36 16.91
C GLY A 153 -19.33 2.85 15.67
N MET A 154 -20.65 2.63 15.83
CA MET A 154 -21.56 2.34 14.71
C MET A 154 -22.56 3.47 14.48
N LEU A 155 -22.61 3.97 13.25
CA LEU A 155 -23.52 5.03 12.84
C LEU A 155 -24.71 4.48 12.03
N TRP A 156 -25.91 4.66 12.56
CA TRP A 156 -27.19 4.44 11.86
C TRP A 156 -27.98 5.74 11.67
N GLY A 157 -27.76 6.72 12.54
CA GLY A 157 -28.44 8.01 12.60
C GLY A 157 -27.72 9.14 11.85
N THR A 158 -27.88 10.36 12.33
CA THR A 158 -27.32 11.59 11.73
C THR A 158 -26.23 12.20 12.60
N ILE A 159 -25.10 12.55 11.98
CA ILE A 159 -24.09 13.48 12.49
C ILE A 159 -24.16 14.74 11.61
N GLU A 160 -24.45 15.90 12.19
CA GLU A 160 -24.64 17.15 11.44
C GLU A 160 -24.04 18.36 12.15
N ASN A 161 -23.23 19.19 11.46
CA ASN A 161 -22.56 20.33 12.08
C ASN A 161 -21.67 19.92 13.28
N VAL A 162 -20.93 18.83 13.12
CA VAL A 162 -20.04 18.28 14.16
C VAL A 162 -18.60 18.29 13.69
N TYR A 163 -17.67 18.57 14.59
CA TYR A 163 -16.25 18.36 14.30
C TYR A 163 -15.46 17.69 15.41
N THR A 164 -14.36 17.04 15.05
CA THR A 164 -13.46 16.34 15.98
C THR A 164 -11.99 16.73 15.80
N THR A 165 -11.25 16.89 16.89
CA THR A 165 -9.77 16.95 16.92
C THR A 165 -9.21 15.97 17.97
N GLY A 166 -7.89 15.78 18.01
CA GLY A 166 -7.24 14.81 18.89
C GLY A 166 -6.89 13.52 18.17
N SER A 167 -7.10 12.35 18.81
CA SER A 167 -6.69 11.04 18.29
C SER A 167 -7.81 9.99 18.41
N VAL A 168 -7.96 9.18 17.36
CA VAL A 168 -8.88 8.04 17.32
C VAL A 168 -8.12 6.80 16.86
N VAL A 169 -8.07 5.80 17.73
CA VAL A 169 -7.27 4.57 17.56
C VAL A 169 -8.15 3.33 17.62
N ALA A 170 -7.95 2.40 16.69
CA ALA A 170 -8.47 1.03 16.79
C ALA A 170 -7.36 0.00 16.58
N SER A 171 -7.52 -1.18 17.20
CA SER A 171 -6.60 -2.32 17.02
C SER A 171 -7.05 -3.33 15.95
N ASP A 172 -8.27 -3.21 15.42
CA ASP A 172 -8.87 -4.19 14.52
C ASP A 172 -10.04 -3.52 13.73
N HIS A 173 -10.55 -4.17 12.68
CA HIS A 173 -11.69 -3.86 11.79
C HIS A 173 -11.79 -2.45 11.15
N SER A 174 -12.19 -1.40 11.88
CA SER A 174 -12.45 -0.10 11.26
C SER A 174 -12.38 1.08 12.20
N VAL A 175 -11.73 2.15 11.76
CA VAL A 175 -11.62 3.41 12.52
C VAL A 175 -11.93 4.62 11.66
N GLY A 176 -12.62 5.61 12.23
CA GLY A 176 -12.78 6.89 11.57
C GLY A 176 -12.91 8.09 12.51
N GLY A 177 -12.52 9.27 12.01
CA GLY A 177 -12.44 10.48 12.81
C GLY A 177 -13.80 10.99 13.31
N LEU A 178 -14.91 10.60 12.69
CA LEU A 178 -16.28 10.79 13.21
C LEU A 178 -16.92 9.44 13.57
N ALA A 179 -16.91 8.49 12.64
CA ALA A 179 -17.57 7.20 12.80
C ALA A 179 -16.68 6.01 12.40
N GLY A 180 -16.70 4.93 13.18
CA GLY A 180 -15.96 3.71 12.85
C GLY A 180 -16.57 2.98 11.66
N ARG A 181 -17.86 2.67 11.75
CA ARG A 181 -18.59 1.89 10.72
C ARG A 181 -20.02 2.37 10.54
N ILE A 182 -20.48 2.38 9.30
CA ILE A 182 -21.90 2.51 8.92
C ILE A 182 -22.38 1.13 8.46
N PRO A 183 -23.04 0.35 9.33
CA PRO A 183 -23.42 -1.03 9.04
C PRO A 183 -24.69 -1.16 8.20
N VAL A 184 -24.81 -2.30 7.52
CA VAL A 184 -26.08 -2.81 6.96
C VAL A 184 -26.57 -3.96 7.84
N ASP A 185 -27.89 -4.10 8.01
CA ASP A 185 -28.43 -5.22 8.77
C ASP A 185 -28.46 -6.49 7.91
N THR A 186 -27.46 -7.35 8.10
CA THR A 186 -27.38 -8.67 7.45
C THR A 186 -27.96 -9.80 8.30
N SER A 187 -28.47 -9.50 9.50
CA SER A 187 -28.81 -10.54 10.49
C SER A 187 -30.12 -11.26 10.17
N GLY A 188 -31.01 -10.65 9.36
CA GLY A 188 -32.35 -11.16 9.08
C GLY A 188 -33.26 -11.28 10.32
N THR A 189 -32.79 -10.84 11.49
CA THR A 189 -33.47 -10.97 12.79
C THR A 189 -34.23 -9.74 13.21
N ILE A 190 -33.92 -8.58 12.62
CA ILE A 190 -34.72 -7.36 12.72
C ILE A 190 -35.58 -7.28 11.46
N PRO A 191 -36.92 -7.13 11.57
CA PRO A 191 -37.75 -6.85 10.41
C PRO A 191 -37.18 -5.65 9.66
N GLN A 192 -36.91 -5.79 8.37
CA GLN A 192 -36.47 -4.67 7.55
C GLN A 192 -37.57 -3.60 7.59
N PRO A 193 -37.27 -2.39 8.10
CA PRO A 193 -38.28 -1.33 8.17
C PRO A 193 -38.80 -1.00 6.78
N ASP A 194 -40.01 -0.44 6.72
CA ASP A 194 -40.51 0.19 5.50
C ASP A 194 -39.42 1.17 5.01
N PRO A 195 -38.98 1.09 3.73
CA PRO A 195 -38.01 2.02 3.18
C PRO A 195 -38.31 3.50 3.43
N ALA A 196 -39.59 3.87 3.61
CA ALA A 196 -40.00 5.23 3.93
C ALA A 196 -39.78 5.65 5.40
N GLU A 197 -39.67 4.69 6.32
CA GLU A 197 -39.55 4.94 7.77
C GLU A 197 -38.17 4.56 8.32
N ALA A 198 -37.33 3.95 7.49
CA ALA A 198 -36.04 3.45 7.90
C ALA A 198 -35.00 4.55 8.11
N ALA A 199 -34.11 4.36 9.09
CA ALA A 199 -33.05 5.32 9.36
C ALA A 199 -32.08 5.44 8.15
N ILE A 200 -31.68 6.67 7.85
CA ILE A 200 -30.74 7.05 6.80
C ILE A 200 -29.46 7.52 7.50
N PRO A 201 -28.40 6.68 7.52
CA PRO A 201 -27.12 7.09 8.08
C PRO A 201 -26.60 8.30 7.32
N THR A 202 -26.41 9.42 8.03
CA THR A 202 -26.05 10.69 7.42
C THR A 202 -24.88 11.34 8.14
N ILE A 203 -23.88 11.78 7.40
CA ILE A 203 -22.88 12.74 7.86
C ILE A 203 -22.97 13.96 6.95
N ARG A 204 -23.29 15.11 7.53
CA ARG A 204 -23.47 16.35 6.78
C ARG A 204 -22.76 17.51 7.48
N ASN A 205 -22.18 18.42 6.71
CA ASN A 205 -21.63 19.67 7.22
C ASN A 205 -20.69 19.42 8.42
N SER A 206 -19.84 18.41 8.33
CA SER A 206 -19.06 17.95 9.47
C SER A 206 -17.61 17.75 9.06
N TYR A 207 -16.68 17.82 10.01
CA TYR A 207 -15.28 17.65 9.67
C TYR A 207 -14.44 16.96 10.76
N SER A 208 -13.29 16.42 10.37
CA SER A 208 -12.35 15.86 11.34
C SER A 208 -10.94 16.34 11.07
N LEU A 209 -10.29 16.83 12.13
CA LEU A 209 -8.86 17.10 12.19
C LEU A 209 -8.14 16.07 13.07
N ALA A 210 -8.85 15.06 13.55
CA ALA A 210 -8.28 14.05 14.43
C ALA A 210 -7.28 13.18 13.66
N HIS A 211 -6.20 12.79 14.34
CA HIS A 211 -5.31 11.74 13.87
C HIS A 211 -6.03 10.40 13.99
N VAL A 212 -6.33 9.79 12.85
CA VAL A 212 -6.91 8.45 12.77
C VAL A 212 -5.76 7.45 12.64
N GLN A 213 -5.63 6.56 13.63
CA GLN A 213 -4.54 5.61 13.69
C GLN A 213 -5.01 4.17 13.89
N GLU A 214 -4.22 3.26 13.36
CA GLU A 214 -4.31 1.83 13.50
C GLU A 214 -3.09 1.29 14.28
N VAL A 215 -3.29 0.31 15.17
CA VAL A 215 -2.22 -0.29 15.99
C VAL A 215 -2.18 -1.83 15.94
N GLY A 216 -2.90 -2.47 15.01
CA GLY A 216 -3.06 -3.91 14.83
C GLY A 216 -3.28 -4.31 13.35
N GLU A 217 -4.41 -4.98 13.03
CA GLU A 217 -4.73 -5.41 11.64
C GLU A 217 -6.09 -4.85 11.15
N ALA A 218 -6.46 -3.62 11.53
CA ALA A 218 -7.75 -3.09 11.14
C ALA A 218 -7.87 -2.90 9.61
N ASP A 219 -9.01 -3.35 9.07
CA ASP A 219 -9.22 -3.43 7.63
C ASP A 219 -9.47 -2.09 6.92
N SER A 220 -9.96 -1.05 7.62
CA SER A 220 -10.53 0.14 6.95
C SER A 220 -10.46 1.42 7.79
N GLN A 221 -9.79 2.44 7.27
CA GLN A 221 -9.48 3.70 7.95
C GLN A 221 -9.95 4.89 7.13
N GLY A 222 -10.70 5.81 7.73
CA GLY A 222 -11.13 7.04 7.05
C GLY A 222 -11.06 8.25 7.95
N GLY A 223 -10.57 9.38 7.45
CA GLY A 223 -10.55 10.62 8.24
C GLY A 223 -11.94 11.03 8.75
N LEU A 224 -13.02 10.70 8.02
CA LEU A 224 -14.39 10.79 8.53
C LEU A 224 -14.94 9.43 8.97
N VAL A 225 -14.91 8.43 8.09
CA VAL A 225 -15.56 7.12 8.30
C VAL A 225 -14.67 5.95 7.91
N GLY A 226 -14.49 4.98 8.81
CA GLY A 226 -13.71 3.79 8.51
C GLY A 226 -14.33 2.93 7.40
N ARG A 227 -15.58 2.48 7.58
CA ARG A 227 -16.25 1.58 6.61
C ARG A 227 -17.73 1.89 6.42
N VAL A 228 -18.19 1.91 5.18
CA VAL A 228 -19.59 2.12 4.80
C VAL A 228 -20.15 0.90 4.08
N LEU A 229 -21.24 0.35 4.61
CA LEU A 229 -21.93 -0.84 4.07
C LEU A 229 -23.40 -0.58 3.75
N ASN A 230 -23.99 0.50 4.27
CA ASN A 230 -25.41 0.75 4.10
C ASN A 230 -25.67 1.52 2.79
N PRO A 231 -26.47 0.98 1.86
CA PRO A 231 -26.71 1.62 0.56
C PRO A 231 -27.50 2.92 0.65
N ARG A 232 -28.15 3.21 1.79
CA ARG A 232 -28.87 4.47 2.01
C ARG A 232 -27.97 5.59 2.53
N THR A 233 -26.70 5.32 2.81
CA THR A 233 -25.79 6.28 3.44
C THR A 233 -25.61 7.52 2.59
N ILE A 234 -25.59 8.68 3.25
CA ILE A 234 -25.23 9.97 2.65
C ILE A 234 -24.11 10.62 3.47
N ILE A 235 -22.93 10.79 2.88
CA ILE A 235 -21.84 11.59 3.43
C ILE A 235 -21.68 12.79 2.50
N GLU A 236 -21.93 14.01 2.99
CA GLU A 236 -21.87 15.20 2.13
C GLU A 236 -21.40 16.47 2.82
N LYS A 237 -20.87 17.39 2.01
CA LYS A 237 -20.48 18.74 2.44
C LYS A 237 -19.57 18.70 3.67
N SER A 238 -18.62 17.80 3.67
CA SER A 238 -17.79 17.47 4.83
C SER A 238 -16.33 17.42 4.42
N PHE A 239 -15.41 17.57 5.37
CA PHE A 239 -13.97 17.48 5.06
C PHE A 239 -13.16 16.80 6.15
N ALA A 240 -12.03 16.23 5.79
CA ALA A 240 -11.04 15.76 6.74
C ALA A 240 -9.69 16.43 6.46
N ALA A 241 -8.99 16.83 7.51
CA ALA A 241 -7.65 17.42 7.41
C ALA A 241 -6.70 16.90 8.52
N GLY A 242 -7.10 15.85 9.24
CA GLY A 242 -6.22 15.12 10.15
C GLY A 242 -5.39 14.05 9.43
N PRO A 243 -4.24 13.62 9.99
CA PRO A 243 -3.50 12.47 9.47
C PRO A 243 -4.34 11.18 9.52
N VAL A 244 -4.15 10.29 8.55
CA VAL A 244 -4.79 8.95 8.55
C VAL A 244 -3.74 7.88 8.28
N ASP A 245 -3.54 6.98 9.24
CA ASP A 245 -2.64 5.82 9.13
C ASP A 245 -3.43 4.52 9.33
N GLY A 246 -3.20 3.54 8.45
CA GLY A 246 -3.93 2.26 8.49
C GLY A 246 -3.16 1.06 7.97
N TYR A 247 -3.77 -0.13 8.10
CA TYR A 247 -3.23 -1.36 7.53
C TYR A 247 -3.89 -1.67 6.17
N GLY A 248 -5.22 -1.68 6.15
CA GLY A 248 -6.02 -2.00 4.97
C GLY A 248 -6.44 -0.77 4.15
N ARG A 249 -7.73 -0.71 3.86
CA ARG A 249 -8.37 0.26 2.96
C ARG A 249 -8.40 1.64 3.62
N VAL A 250 -7.45 2.50 3.26
CA VAL A 250 -7.27 3.82 3.90
C VAL A 250 -7.66 4.94 2.94
N GLY A 251 -8.52 5.85 3.40
CA GLY A 251 -8.89 7.05 2.66
C GLY A 251 -8.86 8.30 3.52
N GLY A 252 -8.54 9.46 2.93
CA GLY A 252 -8.60 10.72 3.66
C GLY A 252 -9.99 11.05 4.21
N LEU A 253 -11.06 10.66 3.50
CA LEU A 253 -12.45 10.79 3.95
C LEU A 253 -13.03 9.45 4.41
N VAL A 254 -12.99 8.43 3.55
CA VAL A 254 -13.65 7.13 3.80
C VAL A 254 -12.70 5.97 3.49
N GLY A 255 -12.54 5.03 4.41
CA GLY A 255 -11.68 3.86 4.18
C GLY A 255 -12.25 2.90 3.14
N ASP A 256 -13.39 2.28 3.43
CA ASP A 256 -14.03 1.28 2.56
C ASP A 256 -15.48 1.66 2.26
N LEU A 257 -15.74 2.23 1.08
CA LEU A 257 -17.06 2.62 0.58
C LEU A 257 -17.67 1.49 -0.25
N ARG A 258 -18.33 0.53 0.41
CA ARG A 258 -18.96 -0.60 -0.32
C ARG A 258 -20.32 -0.24 -0.90
N ALA A 259 -21.03 0.70 -0.27
CA ALA A 259 -22.35 1.14 -0.66
C ALA A 259 -22.63 2.59 -0.22
N GLY A 260 -23.65 3.23 -0.78
CA GLY A 260 -24.07 4.59 -0.41
C GLY A 260 -23.31 5.69 -1.16
N VAL A 261 -23.51 6.95 -0.77
CA VAL A 261 -23.01 8.12 -1.51
C VAL A 261 -22.06 8.95 -0.66
N LEU A 262 -20.85 9.18 -1.17
CA LEU A 262 -19.92 10.20 -0.70
C LEU A 262 -19.90 11.35 -1.73
N ARG A 263 -20.24 12.57 -1.32
CA ARG A 263 -20.26 13.68 -2.27
C ARG A 263 -19.92 15.05 -1.73
N ASN A 264 -19.57 15.99 -2.61
CA ASN A 264 -19.39 17.40 -2.29
C ASN A 264 -18.44 17.63 -1.09
N SER A 265 -17.40 16.81 -0.98
CA SER A 265 -16.57 16.67 0.22
C SER A 265 -15.08 16.77 -0.11
N VAL A 266 -14.27 17.13 0.88
CA VAL A 266 -12.86 17.52 0.64
C VAL A 266 -11.90 16.71 1.51
N ALA A 267 -11.00 15.96 0.88
CA ALA A 267 -9.87 15.32 1.53
C ALA A 267 -8.69 16.31 1.54
N ALA A 268 -8.54 17.04 2.63
CA ALA A 268 -7.47 18.01 2.88
C ALA A 268 -6.40 17.44 3.84
N ASN A 269 -6.38 16.11 4.00
CA ASN A 269 -5.46 15.41 4.86
C ASN A 269 -4.01 15.68 4.41
N PRO A 270 -3.10 15.94 5.35
CA PRO A 270 -1.73 16.19 4.96
C PRO A 270 -0.97 14.87 4.63
N ILE A 271 -1.46 13.73 5.13
CA ILE A 271 -0.94 12.39 4.86
C ILE A 271 -2.06 11.35 5.00
N VAL A 272 -2.03 10.36 4.11
CA VAL A 272 -2.86 9.15 4.16
C VAL A 272 -1.97 7.95 3.85
N THR A 273 -1.63 7.15 4.87
CA THR A 273 -0.73 6.00 4.73
C THR A 273 -1.42 4.67 5.04
N GLY A 274 -0.90 3.58 4.46
CA GLY A 274 -1.22 2.22 4.89
C GLY A 274 -0.66 1.12 3.99
N GLN A 275 -1.08 -0.13 4.20
CA GLN A 275 -0.48 -1.28 3.52
C GLN A 275 -1.25 -1.81 2.31
N SER A 276 -2.57 -1.59 2.17
CA SER A 276 -3.33 -2.13 1.01
C SER A 276 -4.60 -1.34 0.66
N SER A 277 -4.71 -0.83 -0.57
CA SER A 277 -5.81 0.04 -1.01
C SER A 277 -5.84 1.39 -0.27
N VAL A 278 -4.76 2.16 -0.38
CA VAL A 278 -4.58 3.47 0.26
C VAL A 278 -4.69 4.55 -0.81
N ASN A 279 -5.60 5.51 -0.63
CA ASN A 279 -5.73 6.62 -1.56
C ASN A 279 -6.10 7.92 -0.87
N SER A 280 -5.87 9.05 -1.53
CA SER A 280 -6.06 10.38 -0.94
C SER A 280 -7.46 10.65 -0.38
N ALA A 281 -8.53 10.35 -1.12
CA ALA A 281 -9.89 10.64 -0.65
C ALA A 281 -10.63 9.41 -0.11
N TYR A 282 -10.51 8.25 -0.77
CA TYR A 282 -11.21 7.03 -0.36
C TYR A 282 -10.41 5.77 -0.64
N GLY A 283 -10.29 4.85 0.33
CA GLY A 283 -9.41 3.68 0.19
C GLY A 283 -9.89 2.66 -0.84
N ARG A 284 -11.17 2.30 -0.82
CA ARG A 284 -11.79 1.43 -1.83
C ARG A 284 -13.25 1.79 -2.07
N VAL A 285 -13.70 1.66 -3.32
CA VAL A 285 -15.11 1.75 -3.72
C VAL A 285 -15.53 0.43 -4.38
N LEU A 286 -16.69 -0.12 -4.00
CA LEU A 286 -17.31 -1.27 -4.71
C LEU A 286 -18.52 -0.81 -5.52
N ALA A 287 -19.07 -1.70 -6.36
CA ALA A 287 -20.10 -1.38 -7.36
C ALA A 287 -21.37 -0.69 -6.83
N GLU A 288 -21.69 -0.81 -5.54
CA GLU A 288 -22.86 -0.15 -4.92
C GLU A 288 -22.52 1.20 -4.26
N GLY A 289 -21.24 1.57 -4.20
CA GLY A 289 -20.75 2.86 -3.69
C GLY A 289 -20.71 3.91 -4.80
N THR A 290 -20.99 5.17 -4.46
CA THR A 290 -20.98 6.29 -5.41
C THR A 290 -20.17 7.45 -4.84
N VAL A 291 -19.32 8.04 -5.68
CA VAL A 291 -18.49 9.21 -5.36
C VAL A 291 -18.83 10.33 -6.35
N GLU A 292 -19.19 11.51 -5.84
CA GLU A 292 -19.57 12.67 -6.66
C GLU A 292 -18.94 13.97 -6.13
N ASN A 293 -18.22 14.73 -6.95
CA ASN A 293 -17.64 16.02 -6.55
C ASN A 293 -16.81 15.93 -5.25
N VAL A 294 -15.87 14.99 -5.21
CA VAL A 294 -14.93 14.84 -4.09
C VAL A 294 -13.60 15.43 -4.50
N LEU A 295 -13.11 16.41 -3.74
CA LEU A 295 -11.81 17.03 -3.98
C LEU A 295 -10.75 16.41 -3.09
N ALA A 296 -9.52 16.32 -3.58
CA ALA A 296 -8.37 15.86 -2.81
C ALA A 296 -7.20 16.84 -2.94
N TRP A 297 -6.51 17.12 -1.84
CA TRP A 297 -5.33 17.97 -1.87
C TRP A 297 -4.22 17.34 -2.71
N ALA A 298 -3.76 18.02 -3.75
CA ALA A 298 -2.72 17.52 -4.66
C ALA A 298 -1.34 17.39 -4.01
N GLY A 299 -1.09 18.12 -2.90
CA GLY A 299 0.14 18.00 -2.12
C GLY A 299 0.07 16.96 -1.00
N MET A 300 -1.05 16.22 -0.90
CA MET A 300 -1.21 15.15 0.08
C MET A 300 -0.18 14.05 -0.16
N VAL A 301 0.44 13.58 0.93
CA VAL A 301 1.27 12.39 0.88
C VAL A 301 0.37 11.16 0.92
N ALA A 302 0.17 10.50 -0.22
CA ALA A 302 -0.61 9.27 -0.36
C ALA A 302 -0.11 8.45 -1.59
N PRO A 303 -0.23 7.11 -1.59
CA PRO A 303 0.26 6.26 -2.70
C PRO A 303 -0.42 6.54 -4.04
N ALA A 304 -1.70 6.91 -4.01
CA ALA A 304 -2.45 7.31 -5.18
C ALA A 304 -3.42 8.46 -4.84
N ILE A 305 -3.52 9.42 -5.76
CA ILE A 305 -4.47 10.53 -5.64
C ILE A 305 -5.78 10.14 -6.34
N ASN A 306 -6.84 9.97 -5.56
CA ASN A 306 -8.21 9.82 -6.03
C ASN A 306 -9.14 10.91 -5.47
N GLY A 307 -10.25 11.16 -6.17
CA GLY A 307 -10.92 12.46 -6.12
C GLY A 307 -10.27 13.47 -7.08
N GLU A 308 -10.94 14.59 -7.31
CA GLU A 308 -10.43 15.65 -8.18
C GLU A 308 -9.29 16.40 -7.46
N PRO A 309 -8.05 16.37 -8.00
CA PRO A 309 -6.92 16.99 -7.34
C PRO A 309 -7.02 18.52 -7.36
N VAL A 310 -6.80 19.15 -6.21
CA VAL A 310 -6.81 20.60 -6.05
C VAL A 310 -5.57 21.10 -5.31
N THR A 311 -5.08 22.26 -5.71
CA THR A 311 -3.90 22.90 -5.12
C THR A 311 -4.20 23.44 -3.71
N GLU A 312 -3.15 23.70 -2.93
CA GLU A 312 -3.30 24.38 -1.64
C GLU A 312 -4.00 25.74 -1.78
N ALA A 313 -3.68 26.50 -2.83
CA ALA A 313 -4.30 27.80 -3.08
C ALA A 313 -5.82 27.69 -3.32
N GLU A 314 -6.26 26.63 -4.01
CA GLU A 314 -7.67 26.35 -4.23
C GLU A 314 -8.37 25.91 -2.95
N LEU A 315 -7.73 25.10 -2.10
CA LEU A 315 -8.28 24.74 -0.78
C LEU A 315 -8.38 25.92 0.17
N ARG A 316 -7.56 26.96 -0.03
CA ARG A 316 -7.64 28.21 0.74
C ARG A 316 -8.61 29.23 0.16
N SER A 317 -9.45 28.82 -0.80
CA SER A 317 -10.39 29.68 -1.53
C SER A 317 -11.85 29.30 -1.27
N MET A 318 -12.66 30.24 -0.76
CA MET A 318 -14.09 30.03 -0.50
C MET A 318 -14.88 29.56 -1.75
N PRO A 319 -14.67 30.12 -2.96
CA PRO A 319 -15.31 29.64 -4.19
C PRO A 319 -15.19 28.14 -4.47
N THR A 320 -14.12 27.50 -4.03
CA THR A 320 -13.92 26.04 -4.17
C THR A 320 -15.02 25.27 -3.47
N TYR A 321 -15.42 25.70 -2.27
CA TYR A 321 -16.44 25.07 -1.46
C TYR A 321 -17.86 25.48 -1.89
N GLU A 322 -18.04 26.72 -2.34
CA GLU A 322 -19.31 27.18 -2.96
C GLU A 322 -19.66 26.34 -4.20
N ALA A 323 -18.67 25.98 -5.01
CA ALA A 323 -18.85 25.10 -6.17
C ALA A 323 -19.33 23.68 -5.78
N LEU A 324 -18.97 23.21 -4.58
CA LEU A 324 -19.50 21.98 -3.99
C LEU A 324 -20.88 22.16 -3.34
N GLY A 325 -21.45 23.37 -3.38
CA GLY A 325 -22.74 23.70 -2.80
C GLY A 325 -22.72 23.85 -1.27
N TRP A 326 -21.59 24.22 -0.69
CA TRP A 326 -21.50 24.55 0.73
C TRP A 326 -22.19 25.89 1.01
N ASP A 327 -22.87 25.97 2.15
CA ASP A 327 -23.65 27.14 2.56
C ASP A 327 -22.82 28.00 3.53
N PHE A 328 -22.28 29.11 3.03
CA PHE A 328 -21.54 30.08 3.84
C PHE A 328 -22.41 31.19 4.44
N GLU A 329 -23.73 31.19 4.18
CA GLU A 329 -24.66 32.12 4.82
C GLU A 329 -25.05 31.60 6.20
N GLU A 330 -25.40 30.32 6.31
CA GLU A 330 -26.01 29.75 7.53
C GLU A 330 -25.14 28.70 8.23
N VAL A 331 -24.31 27.93 7.51
CA VAL A 331 -23.63 26.75 8.07
C VAL A 331 -22.13 26.97 8.27
N TRP A 332 -21.45 27.44 7.23
CA TRP A 332 -20.00 27.60 7.22
C TRP A 332 -19.63 29.08 7.35
N ASP A 333 -18.42 29.30 7.86
CA ASP A 333 -17.70 30.57 7.82
C ASP A 333 -16.34 30.32 7.14
N PHE A 334 -15.69 31.37 6.65
CA PHE A 334 -14.37 31.27 6.02
C PHE A 334 -13.42 32.21 6.73
N ARG A 335 -12.64 31.64 7.66
CA ARG A 335 -11.79 32.42 8.56
C ARG A 335 -10.40 32.59 7.96
N THR A 336 -9.80 33.75 8.22
CA THR A 336 -8.40 34.04 7.89
C THR A 336 -7.57 34.09 9.17
N ALA A 337 -6.43 33.42 9.18
CA ALA A 337 -5.44 33.49 10.25
C ALA A 337 -4.04 33.74 9.68
N THR A 338 -3.08 34.13 10.51
CA THR A 338 -1.69 34.32 10.11
C THR A 338 -0.82 33.19 10.66
N VAL A 339 -0.18 32.41 9.78
CA VAL A 339 0.81 31.37 10.13
C VAL A 339 2.16 31.81 9.62
N ASP A 340 3.15 31.91 10.50
CA ASP A 340 4.52 32.28 10.14
C ASP A 340 4.64 33.53 9.24
N GLY A 341 3.73 34.49 9.45
CA GLY A 341 3.67 35.75 8.69
C GLY A 341 2.90 35.69 7.36
N VAL A 342 2.27 34.55 7.03
CA VAL A 342 1.45 34.34 5.83
C VAL A 342 -0.03 34.27 6.24
N GLU A 343 -0.88 35.05 5.56
CA GLU A 343 -2.33 34.94 5.72
C GLU A 343 -2.86 33.67 5.04
N VAL A 344 -3.59 32.87 5.79
CA VAL A 344 -4.20 31.61 5.34
C VAL A 344 -5.67 31.60 5.68
N SER A 345 -6.50 31.20 4.72
CA SER A 345 -7.96 31.14 4.89
C SER A 345 -8.49 29.72 4.74
N TYR A 346 -9.56 29.37 5.46
CA TYR A 346 -10.09 28.01 5.55
C TYR A 346 -11.56 27.98 6.02
N PRO A 347 -12.34 26.94 5.66
CA PRO A 347 -13.72 26.80 6.11
C PRO A 347 -13.78 26.32 7.57
N VAL A 348 -14.73 26.86 8.33
CA VAL A 348 -15.05 26.44 9.70
C VAL A 348 -16.56 26.44 9.91
N LEU A 349 -17.07 25.72 10.91
CA LEU A 349 -18.50 25.74 11.21
C LEU A 349 -18.91 27.04 11.89
N ARG A 350 -20.05 27.61 11.51
CA ARG A 350 -20.61 28.80 12.15
C ARG A 350 -21.12 28.45 13.55
N GLY A 351 -21.13 29.44 14.45
CA GLY A 351 -21.72 29.33 15.78
C GLY A 351 -20.76 28.96 16.91
N PHE A 352 -19.66 28.25 16.61
CA PHE A 352 -18.68 27.87 17.64
C PHE A 352 -17.77 29.06 18.02
N ALA A 353 -17.64 29.30 19.33
CA ALA A 353 -16.87 30.40 19.91
C ALA A 353 -15.38 30.33 19.56
N SER A 354 -14.79 29.13 19.59
CA SER A 354 -13.40 28.86 19.21
C SER A 354 -13.35 27.59 18.36
N GLN A 355 -12.47 27.57 17.35
CA GLN A 355 -12.24 26.42 16.48
C GLN A 355 -10.75 26.31 16.17
N PRO A 356 -10.19 25.10 16.17
CA PRO A 356 -8.75 24.87 16.01
C PRO A 356 -8.32 25.08 14.56
N HIS A 357 -7.66 26.19 14.26
CA HIS A 357 -7.16 26.50 12.92
C HIS A 357 -6.13 27.65 12.93
N PRO A 358 -5.31 27.79 11.87
CA PRO A 358 -5.27 27.06 10.58
C PRO A 358 -4.61 25.69 10.64
N PHE A 359 -5.07 24.76 9.79
CA PHE A 359 -4.33 23.54 9.50
C PHE A 359 -3.17 23.87 8.53
N ASP A 360 -1.97 23.41 8.90
CA ASP A 360 -0.76 23.57 8.10
C ASP A 360 -0.64 22.38 7.13
N PHE A 361 -0.65 22.67 5.83
CA PHE A 361 -0.44 21.68 4.77
C PHE A 361 1.02 21.22 4.70
N THR A 362 1.96 22.00 5.25
CA THR A 362 3.41 21.86 5.05
C THR A 362 4.17 21.41 6.30
N SER A 363 3.60 21.53 7.51
CA SER A 363 4.22 21.04 8.74
C SER A 363 3.28 20.14 9.53
N PHE A 364 3.79 18.95 9.87
CA PHE A 364 3.15 18.04 10.80
C PHE A 364 3.67 18.30 12.20
N SER A 365 2.82 18.85 13.05
CA SER A 365 2.91 18.61 14.48
C SER A 365 1.60 17.93 14.90
N SER A 366 1.65 16.74 15.47
CA SER A 366 0.55 16.28 16.32
C SER A 366 0.57 17.17 17.57
N PRO A 367 -0.36 18.12 17.75
CA PRO A 367 -0.36 18.91 18.97
C PRO A 367 -0.59 17.96 20.14
N ILE A 368 0.32 17.96 21.12
CA ILE A 368 0.06 17.35 22.42
C ILE A 368 -0.50 18.46 23.31
N SER A 369 -1.82 18.45 23.52
CA SER A 369 -2.47 19.36 24.46
C SER A 369 -2.40 18.80 25.89
N PHE A 370 -2.03 19.66 26.85
CA PHE A 370 -2.05 19.34 28.29
C PHE A 370 -2.97 20.31 29.00
N ALA A 371 -3.80 19.79 29.91
CA ALA A 371 -4.59 20.60 30.82
C ALA A 371 -4.13 20.31 32.26
N ILE A 372 -3.93 21.38 33.04
CA ILE A 372 -3.61 21.29 34.47
C ILE A 372 -4.68 22.06 35.26
N ASN A 373 -5.28 21.42 36.25
CA ASN A 373 -6.26 22.04 37.13
C ASN A 373 -5.56 22.66 38.35
N GLY A 374 -5.70 23.98 38.52
CA GLY A 374 -5.39 24.66 39.78
C GLY A 374 -4.50 25.89 39.65
N THR A 375 -5.08 27.06 39.96
CA THR A 375 -4.50 28.37 40.34
C THR A 375 -4.44 29.49 39.30
N ASP A 376 -4.55 30.70 39.87
CA ASP A 376 -4.60 32.03 39.28
C ASP A 376 -3.60 32.21 38.12
N PRO A 377 -4.01 32.75 36.96
CA PRO A 377 -3.17 32.95 35.77
C PRO A 377 -1.96 33.90 35.98
N THR A 378 -1.70 34.32 37.20
CA THR A 378 -0.53 35.07 37.64
C THR A 378 0.60 34.23 38.25
N ASP A 379 0.44 32.90 38.41
CA ASP A 379 1.51 32.05 38.92
C ASP A 379 2.57 31.78 37.84
N SER A 380 3.65 32.55 37.94
CA SER A 380 4.65 32.77 36.89
C SER A 380 5.64 31.63 36.63
N ALA A 381 5.28 30.36 36.81
CA ALA A 381 6.19 29.26 36.47
C ALA A 381 5.49 27.90 36.21
N LEU A 382 4.99 27.72 35.00
CA LEU A 382 4.71 26.38 34.45
C LEU A 382 6.03 25.78 33.94
N THR A 383 6.37 24.55 34.32
CA THR A 383 7.48 23.80 33.72
C THR A 383 6.93 22.64 32.90
N VAL A 384 7.14 22.66 31.59
CA VAL A 384 6.83 21.53 30.71
C VAL A 384 8.00 20.56 30.80
N ASP A 385 7.82 19.43 31.49
CA ASP A 385 8.81 18.37 31.63
C ASP A 385 8.63 17.37 30.48
N VAL A 386 9.31 17.61 29.37
CA VAL A 386 9.31 16.77 28.16
C VAL A 386 10.81 16.64 27.82
N VAL A 387 11.40 15.47 27.59
CA VAL A 387 11.03 14.41 26.67
C VAL A 387 11.79 13.14 27.07
N ASP A 388 11.13 11.99 27.14
CA ASP A 388 11.81 10.72 26.86
C ASP A 388 11.31 10.23 25.50
N VAL A 389 12.25 9.97 24.58
CA VAL A 389 12.00 9.47 23.24
C VAL A 389 12.30 7.98 23.29
N THR A 390 11.28 7.15 23.52
CA THR A 390 11.46 5.71 23.69
C THR A 390 10.74 4.92 22.60
N ASN A 391 11.23 3.69 22.39
CA ASN A 391 10.57 2.65 21.60
C ASN A 391 9.58 1.83 22.46
N GLU A 392 9.34 2.25 23.71
CA GLU A 392 8.64 1.48 24.73
C GLU A 392 7.50 2.29 25.37
N GLY A 393 6.74 1.67 26.29
CA GLY A 393 5.64 2.31 27.00
C GLY A 393 6.06 3.48 27.90
N ALA A 394 5.06 4.15 28.50
CA ALA A 394 5.25 5.37 29.30
C ALA A 394 6.34 5.22 30.38
N PRO A 395 7.31 6.14 30.47
CA PRO A 395 8.37 6.06 31.46
C PRO A 395 7.87 6.36 32.89
N ALA A 396 8.50 5.74 33.89
CA ALA A 396 8.16 5.94 35.31
C ALA A 396 8.60 7.33 35.83
N THR A 397 9.66 7.90 35.27
CA THR A 397 10.22 9.21 35.62
C THR A 397 10.80 9.85 34.36
N ALA A 398 10.68 11.18 34.21
CA ALA A 398 11.38 11.88 33.14
C ALA A 398 12.89 11.75 33.33
N ALA A 399 13.59 11.15 32.37
CA ALA A 399 15.04 11.30 32.29
C ALA A 399 15.34 12.77 31.91
N GLU A 400 16.46 13.31 32.40
CA GLU A 400 16.86 14.72 32.23
C GLU A 400 16.85 15.17 30.75
N VAL A 401 15.77 15.81 30.30
CA VAL A 401 15.67 16.44 28.97
C VAL A 401 14.89 17.77 29.06
N ALA A 402 15.24 18.68 28.15
CA ALA A 402 15.12 20.14 28.19
C ALA A 402 13.81 20.74 28.74
N ILE A 403 13.96 21.63 29.72
CA ILE A 403 12.92 22.56 30.17
C ILE A 403 12.64 23.54 29.03
N VAL A 404 11.46 23.44 28.41
CA VAL A 404 10.98 24.49 27.51
C VAL A 404 10.32 25.57 28.35
N GLN A 405 11.00 26.70 28.55
CA GLN A 405 10.38 27.90 29.11
C GLN A 405 9.50 28.56 28.04
N SER A 406 8.20 28.68 28.28
CA SER A 406 7.30 29.50 27.47
C SER A 406 7.30 30.94 27.99
N GLU A 407 7.31 31.94 27.09
CA GLU A 407 7.07 33.34 27.46
C GLU A 407 5.58 33.64 27.44
N ALA A 408 5.10 34.25 28.52
CA ALA A 408 3.75 34.74 28.69
C ALA A 408 3.51 35.97 27.80
N MET A 409 2.58 35.91 26.84
CA MET A 409 2.12 37.10 26.09
C MET A 409 0.69 37.47 26.48
N PRO A 410 0.41 38.76 26.79
CA PRO A 410 -0.96 39.24 26.96
C PRO A 410 -1.73 39.18 25.64
N SER A 411 -2.95 38.64 25.66
CA SER A 411 -3.95 38.77 24.60
C SER A 411 -5.29 39.23 25.17
N ASP A 412 -6.20 39.68 24.31
CA ASP A 412 -7.51 40.20 24.71
C ASP A 412 -8.41 39.12 25.36
N ASP A 413 -8.11 37.83 25.14
CA ASP A 413 -8.85 36.67 25.66
C ASP A 413 -8.09 35.89 26.75
N GLY A 414 -6.99 36.45 27.27
CA GLY A 414 -6.14 35.81 28.29
C GLY A 414 -4.69 35.62 27.86
N LEU A 415 -3.99 34.72 28.54
CA LEU A 415 -2.55 34.50 28.35
C LEU A 415 -2.34 33.41 27.29
N VAL A 416 -1.78 33.77 26.13
CA VAL A 416 -1.45 32.82 25.05
C VAL A 416 0.02 32.45 25.16
N TRP A 417 0.30 31.16 25.31
CA TRP A 417 1.66 30.64 25.40
C TRP A 417 2.09 30.14 24.02
N LYS A 418 3.16 30.72 23.46
CA LYS A 418 3.79 30.15 22.26
C LYS A 418 4.70 28.99 22.67
N PRO A 419 4.65 27.83 21.99
CA PRO A 419 5.73 26.85 22.08
C PRO A 419 7.04 27.52 21.67
N ALA A 420 8.16 27.13 22.29
CA ALA A 420 9.48 27.63 21.96
C ALA A 420 9.95 27.03 20.62
N GLY A 421 9.33 27.45 19.51
CA GLY A 421 9.63 26.97 18.16
C GLY A 421 9.51 25.45 17.97
N PRO A 422 9.75 24.96 16.74
CA PRO A 422 9.95 23.54 16.49
C PRO A 422 11.18 23.05 17.27
N GLN A 423 11.00 21.99 18.07
CA GLN A 423 12.12 21.30 18.72
C GLN A 423 12.75 20.33 17.72
N VAL A 424 14.05 20.48 17.48
CA VAL A 424 14.83 19.57 16.64
C VAL A 424 15.46 18.52 17.54
N PHE A 425 15.14 17.24 17.30
CA PHE A 425 15.73 16.11 18.02
C PHE A 425 16.92 15.57 17.23
N ASP A 426 18.12 15.92 17.66
CA ASP A 426 19.36 15.42 17.07
C ASP A 426 19.71 14.01 17.59
N GLY A 427 20.22 13.14 16.73
CA GLY A 427 20.77 11.83 17.13
C GLY A 427 19.74 10.71 17.34
N LEU A 428 18.50 10.90 16.90
CA LEU A 428 17.54 9.81 16.75
C LEU A 428 18.03 8.82 15.68
N ALA A 429 17.89 7.53 15.94
CA ALA A 429 18.18 6.47 14.98
C ALA A 429 17.12 6.46 13.86
N ALA A 430 17.58 6.33 12.62
CA ALA A 430 16.69 6.19 11.46
C ALA A 430 15.80 4.93 11.57
N ALA A 431 14.70 4.91 10.82
CA ALA A 431 13.78 3.76 10.72
C ALA A 431 13.27 3.23 12.08
N THR A 432 13.12 4.13 13.05
CA THR A 432 12.70 3.79 14.41
C THR A 432 11.43 4.56 14.76
N LYS A 433 10.35 3.85 15.13
CA LYS A 433 9.14 4.48 15.64
C LYS A 433 9.41 5.06 17.01
N TYR A 434 9.33 6.38 17.11
CA TYR A 434 9.50 7.09 18.36
C TYR A 434 8.16 7.48 18.95
N THR A 435 7.97 7.17 20.24
CA THR A 435 6.85 7.67 21.01
C THR A 435 7.33 8.81 21.88
N PHE A 436 6.83 10.01 21.62
CA PHE A 436 7.15 11.18 22.43
C PHE A 436 6.26 11.17 23.64
N TRP A 437 6.81 10.89 24.81
CA TRP A 437 6.08 10.99 26.07
C TRP A 437 6.31 12.35 26.69
N ALA A 438 5.22 12.97 27.10
CA ALA A 438 5.22 14.31 27.62
C ALA A 438 4.26 14.45 28.81
N LYS A 439 4.63 15.25 29.80
CA LYS A 439 3.74 15.68 30.88
C LYS A 439 4.12 17.08 31.32
N VAL A 440 3.20 17.79 31.94
CA VAL A 440 3.47 19.12 32.47
C VAL A 440 3.53 19.06 33.99
N ARG A 441 4.47 19.77 34.59
CA ARG A 441 4.61 19.88 36.03
C ARG A 441 4.54 21.34 36.46
N LEU A 442 3.69 21.66 37.42
CA LEU A 442 3.67 22.97 38.04
C LEU A 442 4.85 23.14 39.00
N THR A 443 5.32 24.38 39.24
CA THR A 443 6.30 24.65 40.32
C THR A 443 5.80 24.26 41.72
N THR A 444 4.49 24.06 41.88
CA THR A 444 3.85 23.55 43.09
C THR A 444 4.04 22.03 43.28
N GLY A 445 4.52 21.31 42.26
CA GLY A 445 4.77 19.86 42.28
C GLY A 445 3.63 19.00 41.73
N GLU A 446 2.53 19.60 41.27
CA GLU A 446 1.44 18.88 40.59
C GLU A 446 1.83 18.52 39.15
N GLU A 447 1.43 17.33 38.70
CA GLU A 447 1.79 16.81 37.37
C GLU A 447 0.54 16.47 36.56
N SER A 448 0.57 16.72 35.25
CA SER A 448 -0.36 16.09 34.31
C SER A 448 -0.06 14.59 34.23
N GLY A 449 -1.05 13.79 33.84
CA GLY A 449 -0.78 12.44 33.34
C GLY A 449 0.14 12.48 32.11
N TRP A 450 0.84 11.38 31.84
CA TRP A 450 1.59 11.22 30.60
C TRP A 450 0.65 11.27 29.39
N ARG A 451 1.07 12.00 28.38
CA ARG A 451 0.49 12.01 27.04
C ARG A 451 1.57 11.59 26.05
N PHE A 452 1.15 11.07 24.90
CA PHE A 452 2.10 10.81 23.84
C PHE A 452 1.63 11.31 22.49
N ALA A 453 2.59 11.67 21.64
CA ALA A 453 2.40 11.72 20.21
C ALA A 453 3.37 10.73 19.54
N PRO A 454 2.91 9.93 18.57
CA PRO A 454 3.84 9.28 17.67
C PRO A 454 4.51 10.37 16.81
N LEU A 455 5.84 10.35 16.74
CA LEU A 455 6.57 11.09 15.72
C LEU A 455 7.08 10.08 14.72
N TYR A 456 6.74 10.33 13.46
CA TYR A 456 7.38 9.67 12.34
C TYR A 456 8.45 10.63 11.85
N THR A 457 9.72 10.24 11.98
CA THR A 457 10.81 11.01 11.36
C THR A 457 10.69 10.82 9.86
N ARG A 458 10.34 11.88 9.10
CA ARG A 458 10.46 11.87 7.64
C ARG A 458 11.92 11.61 7.28
N TYR A 459 12.19 10.65 6.41
CA TYR A 459 13.56 10.40 5.93
C TYR A 459 13.57 10.10 4.43
N ALA A 460 14.53 10.73 3.74
CA ALA A 460 15.12 10.24 2.49
C ALA A 460 15.99 9.04 2.87
N LEU A 461 15.79 7.83 2.35
CA LEU A 461 16.40 6.59 2.91
C LEU A 461 17.91 6.59 3.08
N SER A 462 18.59 7.51 2.41
CA SER A 462 19.99 7.84 2.60
C SER A 462 20.21 9.27 2.09
N ASP A 463 21.20 9.98 2.64
CA ASP A 463 21.77 11.17 1.99
C ASP A 463 22.76 10.77 0.87
N ASP A 464 22.78 9.47 0.51
CA ASP A 464 23.58 8.96 -0.60
C ASP A 464 22.99 9.47 -1.91
N PRO A 465 23.74 10.34 -2.63
CA PRO A 465 23.24 10.90 -3.85
C PRO A 465 23.29 9.89 -5.02
N GLU A 466 24.00 8.75 -4.86
CA GLU A 466 24.26 7.84 -5.98
C GLU A 466 22.98 7.19 -6.52
N PRO A 467 22.74 7.28 -7.85
CA PRO A 467 21.64 6.55 -8.49
C PRO A 467 21.73 5.04 -8.27
N ALA A 468 20.66 4.46 -7.76
CA ALA A 468 20.49 3.03 -7.51
C ALA A 468 19.41 2.42 -8.42
N HIS A 469 19.28 1.10 -8.37
CA HIS A 469 18.23 0.33 -9.07
C HIS A 469 18.12 0.63 -10.57
N ILE A 470 19.28 0.72 -11.22
CA ILE A 470 19.35 1.20 -12.61
C ILE A 470 18.99 0.07 -13.57
N SER A 471 18.00 0.29 -14.43
CA SER A 471 17.58 -0.68 -15.44
C SER A 471 17.24 -0.01 -16.77
N ALA A 472 17.56 -0.70 -17.86
CA ALA A 472 17.03 -0.39 -19.19
C ALA A 472 15.89 -1.36 -19.49
N THR A 473 14.66 -0.87 -19.67
CA THR A 473 13.46 -1.69 -19.79
C THR A 473 12.81 -1.63 -21.17
N MET A 474 12.23 -2.77 -21.54
CA MET A 474 11.60 -2.98 -22.84
C MET A 474 10.38 -2.06 -23.03
N THR A 475 10.17 -1.61 -24.26
CA THR A 475 9.04 -0.77 -24.68
C THR A 475 8.24 -1.46 -25.78
N GLN A 476 7.09 -0.91 -26.17
CA GLN A 476 6.28 -1.44 -27.28
C GLN A 476 6.98 -1.35 -28.65
N ASP A 477 8.00 -0.48 -28.79
CA ASP A 477 8.85 -0.38 -29.98
C ASP A 477 10.33 -0.47 -29.61
N PRO A 478 10.83 -1.68 -29.29
CA PRO A 478 12.18 -1.86 -28.79
C PRO A 478 13.25 -1.71 -29.88
N ALA A 479 12.85 -1.59 -31.14
CA ALA A 479 13.74 -1.28 -32.25
C ALA A 479 14.15 0.21 -32.25
N HIS A 480 13.29 1.09 -31.71
CA HIS A 480 13.51 2.54 -31.76
C HIS A 480 13.38 3.24 -30.40
N SER A 481 13.09 2.51 -29.33
CA SER A 481 12.97 3.09 -28.00
C SER A 481 13.40 2.15 -26.88
N VAL A 482 13.73 2.74 -25.73
CA VAL A 482 13.96 2.06 -24.45
C VAL A 482 13.59 3.01 -23.32
N THR A 483 13.13 2.50 -22.19
CA THR A 483 12.95 3.33 -20.98
C THR A 483 14.08 3.04 -20.00
N ILE A 484 14.72 4.07 -19.46
CA ILE A 484 15.73 3.92 -18.39
C ILE A 484 15.06 4.32 -17.08
N ASN A 485 15.16 3.44 -16.08
CA ASN A 485 14.63 3.64 -14.72
C ASN A 485 15.77 3.59 -13.72
N TRP A 486 15.67 4.37 -12.67
CA TRP A 486 16.55 4.34 -11.51
C TRP A 486 15.85 5.02 -10.34
N GLU A 487 16.46 4.94 -9.17
CA GLU A 487 16.04 5.71 -8.01
C GLU A 487 17.19 6.52 -7.43
N THR A 488 16.87 7.57 -6.67
CA THR A 488 17.80 8.21 -5.74
C THR A 488 17.22 8.18 -4.32
N PRO A 489 17.98 7.68 -3.33
CA PRO A 489 17.60 7.79 -1.92
C PRO A 489 17.54 9.25 -1.45
N ASP A 490 18.44 10.12 -1.93
CA ASP A 490 18.40 11.57 -1.69
C ASP A 490 17.29 12.21 -2.53
N ILE A 491 16.22 12.63 -1.85
CA ILE A 491 15.03 13.21 -2.48
C ILE A 491 15.24 14.65 -2.99
N SER A 492 16.36 15.29 -2.62
CA SER A 492 16.70 16.62 -3.13
C SER A 492 17.21 16.59 -4.57
N LEU A 493 17.56 15.39 -5.08
CA LEU A 493 17.95 15.16 -6.47
C LEU A 493 16.71 14.88 -7.32
N ASP A 494 16.10 15.92 -7.88
CA ASP A 494 14.90 15.81 -8.69
C ASP A 494 15.17 15.87 -10.21
N ASP A 495 16.44 16.10 -10.63
CA ASP A 495 16.78 16.14 -12.03
C ASP A 495 16.88 14.71 -12.64
N SER A 496 15.95 14.38 -13.54
CA SER A 496 15.90 13.07 -14.19
C SER A 496 16.64 13.07 -15.53
N VAL A 497 17.96 12.86 -15.50
CA VAL A 497 18.80 12.94 -16.71
C VAL A 497 19.43 11.61 -17.10
N VAL A 498 19.29 11.27 -18.38
CA VAL A 498 20.09 10.23 -19.04
C VAL A 498 21.09 10.86 -20.00
N GLN A 499 22.36 10.48 -19.87
CA GLN A 499 23.35 10.65 -20.91
C GLN A 499 23.46 9.36 -21.72
N VAL A 500 23.15 9.42 -23.01
CA VAL A 500 23.19 8.25 -23.91
C VAL A 500 24.10 8.50 -25.11
N ALA A 501 24.90 7.50 -25.47
CA ALA A 501 25.81 7.56 -26.62
C ALA A 501 25.70 6.29 -27.45
N ARG A 502 25.58 6.46 -28.77
CA ARG A 502 25.70 5.36 -29.73
C ARG A 502 27.13 4.82 -29.74
N VAL A 503 27.31 3.51 -29.66
CA VAL A 503 28.61 2.86 -29.85
C VAL A 503 28.94 2.82 -31.33
N ASN A 504 29.93 3.60 -31.74
CA ASN A 504 30.44 3.62 -33.11
C ASN A 504 31.78 2.86 -33.21
N GLY A 505 32.09 2.28 -34.37
CA GLY A 505 33.30 1.47 -34.59
C GLY A 505 34.66 2.19 -34.47
N ASN A 506 34.68 3.48 -34.12
CA ASN A 506 35.89 4.27 -33.85
C ASN A 506 36.23 4.40 -32.35
N GLY A 507 35.41 3.83 -31.46
CA GLY A 507 35.63 3.83 -30.00
C GLY A 507 35.39 5.17 -29.30
N LYS A 508 34.93 6.22 -30.01
CA LYS A 508 34.59 7.51 -29.40
C LYS A 508 33.09 7.58 -29.10
N LEU A 509 32.74 7.78 -27.83
CA LEU A 509 31.36 8.04 -27.39
C LEU A 509 31.07 9.54 -27.45
N LYS A 510 29.94 9.91 -28.05
CA LYS A 510 29.39 11.27 -27.99
C LYS A 510 28.05 11.16 -27.28
N PHE A 511 28.01 11.62 -26.03
CA PHE A 511 26.80 11.61 -25.22
C PHE A 511 25.85 12.72 -25.65
N GLU A 512 24.59 12.33 -25.81
CA GLU A 512 23.43 13.19 -25.92
C GLU A 512 22.71 13.17 -24.56
N VAL A 513 22.09 14.28 -24.20
CA VAL A 513 21.39 14.46 -22.92
C VAL A 513 19.90 14.40 -23.20
N VAL A 514 19.21 13.49 -22.52
CA VAL A 514 17.75 13.34 -22.57
C VAL A 514 17.22 13.48 -21.15
N ARG A 515 16.12 14.22 -21.00
CA ARG A 515 15.46 14.49 -19.72
C ARG A 515 14.11 13.78 -19.71
N GLY A 516 13.69 13.28 -18.54
CA GLY A 516 12.41 12.62 -18.37
C GLY A 516 11.64 13.16 -17.18
N THR A 517 10.89 12.28 -16.54
CA THR A 517 10.01 12.59 -15.40
C THR A 517 10.58 11.97 -14.13
N HIS A 518 10.59 12.70 -13.03
CA HIS A 518 10.73 12.12 -11.70
C HIS A 518 9.35 11.97 -11.06
N HIS A 519 9.23 10.99 -10.17
CA HIS A 519 8.11 10.82 -9.26
C HIS A 519 8.68 10.51 -7.88
N VAL A 520 8.28 11.29 -6.88
CA VAL A 520 8.65 11.04 -5.49
C VAL A 520 7.64 10.08 -4.89
N GLN A 521 8.10 8.95 -4.36
CA GLN A 521 7.24 7.97 -3.71
C GLN A 521 7.77 7.66 -2.31
N GLU A 522 6.90 7.76 -1.31
CA GLU A 522 7.19 7.25 0.02
C GLU A 522 7.04 5.74 -0.01
N VAL A 523 8.10 5.04 0.41
CA VAL A 523 8.13 3.58 0.40
C VAL A 523 7.93 3.08 1.82
N HIS A 524 6.81 2.40 2.05
CA HIS A 524 6.34 2.03 3.39
C HIS A 524 6.83 0.65 3.85
N MET A 525 7.14 0.54 5.15
CA MET A 525 7.54 -0.68 5.83
C MET A 525 6.46 -1.76 5.83
N SER A 526 6.91 -3.00 5.70
CA SER A 526 6.31 -4.13 6.40
C SER A 526 6.71 -4.08 7.88
N ALA A 527 5.77 -3.80 8.78
CA ALA A 527 5.96 -3.81 10.23
C ALA A 527 6.54 -5.14 10.79
N ASN A 528 6.54 -6.22 10.00
CA ASN A 528 7.01 -7.54 10.38
C ASN A 528 8.49 -7.83 10.03
N GLU A 529 9.19 -6.98 9.27
CA GLU A 529 10.50 -7.36 8.69
C GLU A 529 11.65 -6.36 8.92
N GLY A 530 11.42 -5.19 9.53
CA GLY A 530 12.49 -4.31 10.00
C GLY A 530 13.40 -3.72 8.92
N VAL A 531 12.93 -3.59 7.67
CA VAL A 531 13.62 -2.94 6.54
C VAL A 531 12.66 -1.95 5.86
N LEU A 532 13.22 -0.89 5.26
CA LEU A 532 13.05 0.53 5.60
C LEU A 532 11.70 1.23 5.29
N ASP A 533 11.34 2.18 6.16
CA ASP A 533 10.44 3.32 5.92
C ASP A 533 11.31 4.50 5.44
N GLY A 534 11.05 5.02 4.24
CA GLY A 534 11.59 6.29 3.79
C GLY A 534 11.20 6.62 2.35
N ILE A 535 11.47 7.85 1.95
CA ILE A 535 11.10 8.41 0.65
C ILE A 535 12.25 8.15 -0.33
N ARG A 536 11.91 7.65 -1.52
CA ARG A 536 12.83 7.55 -2.66
C ARG A 536 12.30 8.41 -3.81
N ASN A 537 13.20 8.98 -4.60
CA ASN A 537 12.84 9.51 -5.91
C ASN A 537 12.96 8.38 -6.92
N PHE A 538 11.89 8.11 -7.66
CA PHE A 538 11.90 7.21 -8.80
C PHE A 538 11.97 8.04 -10.08
N HIS A 539 12.87 7.66 -10.96
CA HIS A 539 13.16 8.40 -12.18
C HIS A 539 12.90 7.53 -13.39
N LYS A 540 12.26 8.11 -14.40
CA LYS A 540 12.03 7.46 -15.68
C LYS A 540 12.35 8.39 -16.84
N VAL A 541 13.17 7.90 -17.76
CA VAL A 541 13.50 8.60 -19.00
C VAL A 541 13.24 7.70 -20.19
N HIS A 542 12.26 8.09 -21.00
CA HIS A 542 11.98 7.42 -22.27
C HIS A 542 12.92 7.93 -23.35
N LEU A 543 13.72 7.04 -23.93
CA LEU A 543 14.59 7.32 -25.07
C LEU A 543 13.88 6.86 -26.34
N ASP A 544 13.66 7.78 -27.28
CA ASP A 544 13.01 7.52 -28.56
C ASP A 544 13.96 7.76 -29.75
N ASN A 545 13.45 7.58 -30.98
CA ASN A 545 14.19 7.83 -32.22
C ASN A 545 15.55 7.10 -32.32
N LEU A 546 15.69 5.99 -31.61
CA LEU A 546 16.89 5.16 -31.64
C LEU A 546 16.97 4.40 -32.97
N LYS A 547 18.19 3.98 -33.33
CA LYS A 547 18.38 3.13 -34.51
C LYS A 547 18.21 1.69 -34.11
N ALA A 548 17.47 0.90 -34.90
CA ALA A 548 17.40 -0.55 -34.76
C ALA A 548 18.79 -1.20 -34.84
N ASP A 549 18.91 -2.40 -34.25
CA ASP A 549 20.13 -3.21 -34.21
C ASP A 549 21.40 -2.42 -33.84
N THR A 550 21.31 -1.56 -32.82
CA THR A 550 22.38 -0.65 -32.45
C THR A 550 22.66 -0.71 -30.95
N GLU A 551 23.93 -0.84 -30.60
CA GLU A 551 24.39 -0.77 -29.21
C GLU A 551 24.54 0.69 -28.75
N TYR A 552 24.05 0.96 -27.54
CA TYR A 552 24.14 2.23 -26.85
C TYR A 552 24.79 2.03 -25.48
N VAL A 553 25.51 3.05 -25.03
CA VAL A 553 26.02 3.20 -23.66
C VAL A 553 25.27 4.33 -23.01
N TYR A 554 24.84 4.16 -21.76
CA TYR A 554 24.14 5.20 -21.01
C TYR A 554 24.68 5.35 -19.59
N ARG A 555 24.36 6.48 -18.95
CA ARG A 555 24.41 6.66 -17.48
C ARG A 555 23.29 7.61 -17.07
N VAL A 556 22.85 7.47 -15.82
CA VAL A 556 21.77 8.24 -15.21
C VAL A 556 22.32 9.19 -14.16
N GLY A 557 21.60 10.25 -13.82
CA GLY A 557 21.98 11.11 -12.71
C GLY A 557 21.39 12.51 -12.79
N ASP A 558 22.00 13.40 -12.01
CA ASP A 558 21.62 14.81 -11.84
C ASP A 558 22.74 15.70 -12.39
N VAL A 559 22.40 16.58 -13.35
CA VAL A 559 23.37 17.46 -14.01
C VAL A 559 23.78 18.63 -13.11
N GLU A 560 22.86 19.15 -12.29
CA GLU A 560 23.11 20.31 -11.43
C GLU A 560 23.97 19.93 -10.22
N ALA A 561 23.70 18.76 -9.64
CA ALA A 561 24.48 18.21 -8.53
C ALA A 561 25.81 17.54 -8.97
N ASP A 562 26.00 17.31 -10.27
CA ASP A 562 27.12 16.54 -10.86
C ASP A 562 27.24 15.10 -10.29
N VAL A 563 26.09 14.46 -10.11
CA VAL A 563 26.00 13.11 -9.57
C VAL A 563 25.61 12.16 -10.71
N TRP A 564 26.37 11.08 -10.88
CA TRP A 564 26.18 10.15 -12.00
C TRP A 564 26.34 8.69 -11.55
N GLY A 565 25.39 7.85 -11.94
CA GLY A 565 25.46 6.41 -11.78
C GLY A 565 26.47 5.73 -12.73
N PRO A 566 26.68 4.40 -12.57
CA PRO A 566 27.55 3.61 -13.44
C PRO A 566 27.11 3.61 -14.91
N LEU A 567 28.03 3.22 -15.80
CA LEU A 567 27.72 3.03 -17.21
C LEU A 567 26.92 1.74 -17.42
N GLY A 568 25.74 1.88 -18.01
CA GLY A 568 24.94 0.79 -18.54
C GLY A 568 25.04 0.67 -20.06
N ARG A 569 24.55 -0.44 -20.61
CA ARG A 569 24.46 -0.73 -22.04
C ARG A 569 23.14 -1.38 -22.38
N PHE A 570 22.68 -1.14 -23.60
CA PHE A 570 21.59 -1.88 -24.21
C PHE A 570 21.79 -1.95 -25.73
N ARG A 571 21.13 -2.89 -26.38
CA ARG A 571 21.04 -2.98 -27.84
C ARG A 571 19.57 -2.97 -28.24
N THR A 572 19.21 -2.06 -29.14
CA THR A 572 17.86 -2.02 -29.71
C THR A 572 17.57 -3.27 -30.51
N ALA A 573 16.29 -3.63 -30.61
CA ALA A 573 15.85 -4.84 -31.27
C ALA A 573 16.35 -4.94 -32.71
N VAL A 574 16.65 -6.18 -33.10
CA VAL A 574 17.05 -6.53 -34.47
C VAL A 574 15.84 -6.50 -35.40
N ALA A 575 16.09 -6.28 -36.68
CA ALA A 575 15.04 -6.37 -37.70
C ALA A 575 14.64 -7.84 -37.95
N ALA A 576 13.53 -8.04 -38.67
CA ALA A 576 13.11 -9.35 -39.15
C ALA A 576 14.24 -10.09 -39.92
N ASN A 577 14.27 -11.42 -39.84
CA ASN A 577 15.29 -12.32 -40.39
C ASN A 577 16.70 -12.16 -39.82
N GLN A 578 16.83 -11.71 -38.56
CA GLN A 578 18.08 -11.72 -37.80
C GLN A 578 17.96 -12.62 -36.59
N ASP A 579 19.08 -13.26 -36.23
CA ASP A 579 19.14 -14.13 -35.06
C ASP A 579 19.12 -13.28 -33.78
N PHE A 580 18.37 -13.71 -32.76
CA PHE A 580 18.44 -13.14 -31.43
C PHE A 580 18.28 -14.23 -30.36
N SER A 581 18.69 -13.91 -29.14
CA SER A 581 18.49 -14.80 -28.01
C SER A 581 18.15 -14.02 -26.75
N PHE A 582 17.47 -14.67 -25.82
CA PHE A 582 17.15 -14.07 -24.54
C PHE A 582 17.22 -15.08 -23.41
N LEU A 583 17.48 -14.54 -22.22
CA LEU A 583 17.51 -15.28 -20.99
C LEU A 583 16.13 -15.24 -20.38
N TYR A 584 15.59 -16.40 -20.04
CA TYR A 584 14.31 -16.54 -19.38
C TYR A 584 14.56 -16.98 -17.93
N TYR A 585 14.08 -16.15 -17.02
CA TYR A 585 14.00 -16.37 -15.57
C TYR A 585 12.57 -16.26 -15.10
N THR A 586 12.31 -16.80 -13.92
CA THR A 586 11.03 -16.64 -13.25
C THR A 586 11.19 -16.91 -11.76
N ASP A 587 10.36 -16.29 -10.94
CA ASP A 587 10.23 -16.57 -9.51
C ASP A 587 11.56 -16.56 -8.74
N PRO A 588 12.47 -15.57 -8.95
CA PRO A 588 13.58 -15.41 -8.01
C PRO A 588 13.06 -15.19 -6.59
N GLN A 589 11.88 -14.55 -6.47
CA GLN A 589 11.07 -14.40 -5.27
C GLN A 589 11.93 -14.11 -4.04
N VAL A 590 12.85 -13.14 -4.22
CA VAL A 590 13.84 -12.84 -3.20
C VAL A 590 13.19 -12.30 -1.94
N GLN A 591 13.81 -12.58 -0.79
CA GLN A 591 13.37 -12.14 0.52
C GLN A 591 14.49 -11.30 1.14
N GLU A 592 15.16 -11.82 2.18
CA GLU A 592 16.28 -11.17 2.86
C GLU A 592 17.65 -11.51 2.24
N ASP A 593 17.70 -12.50 1.34
CA ASP A 593 18.93 -12.95 0.68
C ASP A 593 18.69 -13.14 -0.83
N ASN A 594 19.72 -12.87 -1.62
CA ASN A 594 19.74 -13.06 -3.07
C ASN A 594 20.82 -14.02 -3.54
N ALA A 595 21.61 -14.66 -2.66
CA ALA A 595 22.83 -15.35 -3.08
C ALA A 595 22.61 -16.45 -4.14
N ALA A 596 21.54 -17.24 -3.98
CA ALA A 596 21.16 -18.26 -4.97
C ALA A 596 20.78 -17.64 -6.32
N PHE A 597 20.02 -16.56 -6.32
CA PHE A 597 19.62 -15.84 -7.53
C PHE A 597 20.83 -15.16 -8.20
N THR A 598 21.66 -14.48 -7.41
CA THR A 598 22.93 -13.87 -7.85
C THR A 598 23.84 -14.90 -8.51
N ARG A 599 23.97 -16.09 -7.90
CA ARG A 599 24.77 -17.17 -8.48
C ARG A 599 24.18 -17.66 -9.80
N ASN A 600 22.87 -17.84 -9.85
CA ASN A 600 22.19 -18.27 -11.06
C ASN A 600 22.39 -17.27 -12.22
N MET A 601 22.14 -15.97 -11.98
CA MET A 601 22.40 -14.92 -12.97
C MET A 601 23.85 -14.90 -13.41
N ARG A 602 24.81 -14.92 -12.47
CA ARG A 602 26.25 -14.94 -12.81
C ARG A 602 26.61 -16.12 -13.69
N THR A 603 26.06 -17.29 -13.40
CA THR A 603 26.29 -18.52 -14.16
C THR A 603 25.82 -18.38 -15.61
N ALA A 604 24.60 -17.89 -15.81
CA ALA A 604 24.07 -17.67 -17.15
C ALA A 604 24.84 -16.58 -17.91
N GLU A 605 25.23 -15.51 -17.22
CA GLU A 605 26.04 -14.42 -17.77
C GLU A 605 27.43 -14.89 -18.22
N GLU A 606 28.13 -15.70 -17.42
CA GLU A 606 29.44 -16.23 -17.76
C GLU A 606 29.40 -17.16 -18.98
N ARG A 607 28.30 -17.90 -19.14
CA ARG A 607 28.17 -18.90 -20.20
C ARG A 607 27.59 -18.35 -21.50
N TYR A 608 26.68 -17.38 -21.41
CA TYR A 608 25.86 -16.92 -22.54
C TYR A 608 25.78 -15.38 -22.67
N GLY A 609 26.37 -14.61 -21.76
CA GLY A 609 26.17 -13.15 -21.71
C GLY A 609 26.50 -12.39 -23.01
N SER A 610 27.37 -12.93 -23.86
CA SER A 610 27.75 -12.32 -25.15
C SER A 610 26.81 -12.63 -26.31
N GLU A 611 25.94 -13.64 -26.20
CA GLU A 611 24.92 -13.98 -27.22
C GLU A 611 23.54 -13.39 -26.90
N LEU A 612 23.28 -13.08 -25.62
CA LEU A 612 21.99 -12.63 -25.12
C LEU A 612 21.67 -11.19 -25.56
N SER A 613 20.49 -11.01 -26.14
CA SER A 613 19.97 -9.74 -26.63
C SER A 613 19.17 -8.99 -25.56
N PHE A 614 18.40 -9.71 -24.73
CA PHE A 614 17.65 -9.17 -23.59
C PHE A 614 17.43 -10.26 -22.52
N THR A 615 16.89 -9.86 -21.37
CA THR A 615 16.45 -10.77 -20.29
C THR A 615 14.95 -10.62 -20.07
N LEU A 616 14.23 -11.74 -19.98
CA LEU A 616 12.81 -11.84 -19.66
C LEU A 616 12.65 -12.49 -18.28
N MET A 617 11.90 -11.85 -17.40
CA MET A 617 11.52 -12.36 -16.09
C MET A 617 10.00 -12.51 -16.00
N ALA A 618 9.52 -13.74 -15.86
CA ALA A 618 8.10 -14.06 -15.89
C ALA A 618 7.39 -13.91 -14.52
N GLY A 619 7.70 -12.85 -13.77
CA GLY A 619 7.06 -12.47 -12.52
C GLY A 619 7.63 -13.08 -11.24
N ASP A 620 7.07 -12.63 -10.13
CA ASP A 620 7.45 -12.87 -8.73
C ASP A 620 8.92 -12.51 -8.49
N LEU A 621 9.23 -11.22 -8.68
CA LEU A 621 10.58 -10.69 -8.46
C LEU A 621 10.96 -10.77 -6.98
N THR A 622 10.04 -10.38 -6.11
CA THR A 622 10.17 -10.43 -4.64
C THR A 622 9.09 -11.32 -4.04
N GLU A 623 9.27 -11.81 -2.81
CA GLU A 623 8.21 -12.53 -2.07
C GLU A 623 7.08 -11.59 -1.65
N LYS A 624 7.39 -10.33 -1.41
CA LYS A 624 6.42 -9.32 -0.96
C LYS A 624 6.66 -8.08 -1.79
N GLY A 625 5.81 -7.86 -2.80
CA GLY A 625 5.87 -6.67 -3.65
C GLY A 625 5.66 -5.34 -2.92
N TYR A 626 5.27 -5.37 -1.64
CA TYR A 626 5.19 -4.19 -0.78
C TYR A 626 6.40 -3.97 0.14
N ALA A 627 7.37 -4.88 0.13
CA ALA A 627 8.58 -4.79 0.94
C ALA A 627 9.74 -4.34 0.05
N GLU A 628 10.01 -3.04 0.01
CA GLU A 628 11.07 -2.47 -0.83
C GLU A 628 12.47 -2.96 -0.47
N GLY A 629 12.71 -3.34 0.78
CA GLY A 629 13.95 -4.03 1.15
C GLY A 629 14.19 -5.34 0.38
N GLN A 630 13.12 -6.00 -0.08
CA GLN A 630 13.25 -7.16 -0.96
C GLN A 630 13.55 -6.73 -2.41
N MET A 631 13.11 -5.54 -2.83
CA MET A 631 13.50 -4.96 -4.11
C MET A 631 14.98 -4.53 -4.10
N ASP A 632 15.47 -3.93 -3.01
CA ASP A 632 16.91 -3.71 -2.77
C ASP A 632 17.68 -5.04 -2.91
N THR A 633 17.15 -6.10 -2.31
CA THR A 633 17.72 -7.46 -2.40
C THR A 633 17.68 -8.00 -3.83
N PHE A 634 16.61 -7.75 -4.59
CA PHE A 634 16.49 -8.15 -5.98
C PHE A 634 17.54 -7.47 -6.85
N TYR A 635 17.62 -6.13 -6.78
CA TYR A 635 18.63 -5.35 -7.51
C TYR A 635 20.04 -5.70 -7.06
N GLY A 636 20.26 -5.98 -5.77
CA GLY A 636 21.55 -6.47 -5.27
C GLY A 636 22.06 -7.70 -6.02
N GLY A 637 21.16 -8.60 -6.46
CA GLY A 637 21.51 -9.76 -7.27
C GLY A 637 21.47 -9.52 -8.78
N ALA A 638 20.56 -8.67 -9.25
CA ALA A 638 20.29 -8.46 -10.67
C ALA A 638 21.08 -7.31 -11.32
N GLN A 639 21.52 -6.29 -10.57
CA GLN A 639 22.04 -5.02 -11.09
C GLN A 639 23.14 -5.20 -12.14
N ALA A 640 24.06 -6.14 -11.93
CA ALA A 640 25.14 -6.42 -12.87
C ALA A 640 24.65 -7.00 -14.21
N GLY A 641 23.54 -7.73 -14.22
CA GLY A 641 22.85 -8.20 -15.42
C GLY A 641 22.01 -7.09 -16.07
N LEU A 642 21.27 -6.33 -15.26
CA LEU A 642 20.40 -5.24 -15.71
C LEU A 642 21.16 -4.08 -16.39
N LEU A 643 22.42 -3.84 -16.00
CA LEU A 643 23.28 -2.84 -16.66
C LEU A 643 23.81 -3.30 -18.04
N LYS A 644 23.65 -4.56 -18.43
CA LYS A 644 24.26 -5.10 -19.66
C LYS A 644 23.31 -5.13 -20.85
N ARG A 645 21.99 -5.16 -20.62
CA ARG A 645 20.98 -5.32 -21.68
C ARG A 645 19.60 -4.91 -21.20
N THR A 646 18.67 -4.84 -22.15
CA THR A 646 17.27 -4.55 -21.87
C THR A 646 16.62 -5.67 -21.04
N PHE A 647 15.79 -5.29 -20.07
CA PHE A 647 15.04 -6.15 -19.20
C PHE A 647 13.53 -6.05 -19.49
N LEU A 648 12.87 -7.19 -19.49
CA LEU A 648 11.42 -7.33 -19.57
C LEU A 648 10.95 -8.06 -18.32
N ALA A 649 10.05 -7.46 -17.56
CA ALA A 649 9.35 -8.12 -16.47
C ALA A 649 7.88 -8.35 -16.85
N THR A 650 7.31 -9.38 -16.26
CA THR A 650 5.87 -9.64 -16.17
C THR A 650 5.48 -9.51 -14.69
N GLN A 651 4.27 -9.05 -14.38
CA GLN A 651 3.77 -8.99 -13.01
C GLN A 651 3.30 -10.39 -12.58
N GLY A 652 3.78 -10.87 -11.42
CA GLY A 652 3.24 -12.02 -10.71
C GLY A 652 2.38 -11.65 -9.51
N ASN A 653 1.83 -12.65 -8.83
CA ASN A 653 0.92 -12.42 -7.69
C ASN A 653 1.63 -11.98 -6.42
N HIS A 654 2.95 -12.18 -6.32
CA HIS A 654 3.76 -11.58 -5.27
C HIS A 654 4.16 -10.15 -5.62
N ASP A 655 4.09 -9.76 -6.90
CA ASP A 655 4.36 -8.41 -7.37
C ASP A 655 3.09 -7.52 -7.29
N ARG A 656 3.22 -6.30 -6.73
CA ARG A 656 2.12 -5.32 -6.72
C ARG A 656 2.37 -4.27 -7.79
N ASP A 657 1.44 -4.11 -8.74
CA ASP A 657 1.66 -3.21 -9.90
C ASP A 657 2.04 -1.78 -9.49
N GLU A 658 1.31 -1.19 -8.53
CA GLU A 658 1.55 0.16 -8.00
C GLU A 658 2.98 0.38 -7.49
N LEU A 659 3.61 -0.70 -7.03
CA LEU A 659 4.94 -0.70 -6.42
C LEU A 659 6.01 -1.26 -7.36
N LEU A 660 5.63 -2.03 -8.38
CA LEU A 660 6.52 -2.54 -9.42
C LEU A 660 6.70 -1.52 -10.55
N ALA A 661 5.64 -0.77 -10.86
CA ALA A 661 5.63 0.25 -11.90
C ALA A 661 6.71 1.32 -11.72
N PRO A 662 7.03 1.86 -10.53
CA PRO A 662 8.14 2.79 -10.36
C PRO A 662 9.50 2.24 -10.85
N HIS A 663 9.75 0.93 -10.65
CA HIS A 663 11.02 0.25 -10.94
C HIS A 663 11.22 -0.11 -12.42
N PHE A 664 10.13 -0.40 -13.15
CA PHE A 664 10.21 -0.89 -14.53
C PHE A 664 9.22 -0.19 -15.47
N ASN A 665 9.30 -0.50 -16.76
CA ASN A 665 8.37 0.02 -17.75
C ASN A 665 7.28 -1.02 -18.04
N PHE A 666 6.05 -0.74 -17.63
CA PHE A 666 4.86 -1.54 -17.92
C PHE A 666 3.83 -0.71 -18.71
N PRO A 667 3.87 -0.77 -20.05
CA PRO A 667 2.80 -0.20 -20.86
C PRO A 667 1.44 -0.85 -20.52
N ALA A 668 0.39 -0.04 -20.44
CA ALA A 668 -0.97 -0.47 -20.13
C ALA A 668 -1.89 -0.21 -21.33
N THR A 669 -2.19 -1.24 -22.13
CA THR A 669 -3.04 -1.08 -23.33
C THR A 669 -4.53 -1.34 -23.06
N VAL A 670 -4.85 -2.38 -22.28
CA VAL A 670 -6.21 -2.73 -21.86
C VAL A 670 -6.31 -2.79 -20.34
N PHE A 671 -5.31 -3.41 -19.71
CA PHE A 671 -5.07 -3.36 -18.28
C PHE A 671 -3.59 -3.03 -18.06
N GLU A 672 -3.25 -2.75 -16.80
CA GLU A 672 -1.87 -2.61 -16.36
C GLU A 672 -1.05 -3.84 -16.75
N ASN A 673 0.14 -3.60 -17.29
CA ASN A 673 1.06 -4.63 -17.78
C ASN A 673 0.48 -5.59 -18.86
N VAL A 674 -0.49 -5.14 -19.65
CA VAL A 674 -0.95 -5.85 -20.85
C VAL A 674 -0.51 -5.09 -22.09
N TRP A 675 0.40 -5.66 -22.88
CA TRP A 675 1.01 -5.01 -24.04
C TRP A 675 1.78 -6.00 -24.93
N SER A 676 2.25 -5.53 -26.08
CA SER A 676 2.99 -6.35 -27.04
C SER A 676 4.15 -5.59 -27.69
N PHE A 677 5.08 -6.33 -28.26
CA PHE A 677 6.22 -5.80 -29.00
C PHE A 677 6.77 -6.82 -30.01
N ASP A 678 7.48 -6.31 -31.00
CA ASP A 678 8.22 -7.13 -31.97
C ASP A 678 9.71 -7.21 -31.60
N TYR A 679 10.29 -8.40 -31.74
CA TYR A 679 11.75 -8.59 -31.70
C TYR A 679 12.17 -9.57 -32.80
N GLY A 680 12.87 -9.08 -33.82
CA GLY A 680 13.22 -9.89 -35.00
C GLY A 680 11.99 -10.47 -35.71
N ASP A 681 11.95 -11.81 -35.81
CA ASP A 681 10.85 -12.59 -36.41
C ASP A 681 9.84 -13.12 -35.37
N ALA A 682 9.89 -12.60 -34.14
CA ALA A 682 8.94 -12.93 -33.09
C ALA A 682 8.07 -11.72 -32.70
N HIS A 683 6.80 -12.00 -32.44
CA HIS A 683 5.87 -11.09 -31.81
C HIS A 683 5.56 -11.61 -30.41
N PHE A 684 5.79 -10.76 -29.40
CA PHE A 684 5.56 -11.06 -28.00
C PHE A 684 4.31 -10.33 -27.52
N ALA A 685 3.42 -11.04 -26.84
CA ALA A 685 2.35 -10.44 -26.04
C ALA A 685 2.56 -10.76 -24.56
N VAL A 686 2.45 -9.74 -23.72
CA VAL A 686 2.48 -9.80 -22.27
C VAL A 686 1.04 -9.67 -21.78
N LEU A 687 0.56 -10.67 -21.02
CA LEU A 687 -0.75 -10.66 -20.37
C LEU A 687 -0.59 -10.59 -18.84
N ASN A 688 -1.64 -10.18 -18.15
CA ASN A 688 -1.62 -9.99 -16.70
C ASN A 688 -2.60 -10.94 -16.00
N THR A 689 -2.09 -11.81 -15.14
CA THR A 689 -2.89 -12.81 -14.40
C THR A 689 -3.52 -12.28 -13.12
N GLU A 690 -3.22 -11.04 -12.73
CA GLU A 690 -3.85 -10.39 -11.57
C GLU A 690 -5.18 -9.71 -11.93
N HIS A 691 -5.51 -9.63 -13.22
CA HIS A 691 -6.82 -9.27 -13.76
C HIS A 691 -7.57 -10.52 -14.26
N TYR A 692 -8.12 -11.29 -13.31
CA TYR A 692 -8.65 -12.64 -13.57
C TYR A 692 -10.17 -12.78 -13.41
N THR A 693 -10.94 -11.69 -13.27
CA THR A 693 -12.40 -11.80 -13.36
C THR A 693 -12.82 -12.22 -14.78
N PRO A 694 -13.97 -12.88 -14.97
CA PRO A 694 -14.39 -13.35 -16.29
C PRO A 694 -14.45 -12.26 -17.38
N ASP A 695 -14.86 -11.04 -17.01
CA ASP A 695 -14.93 -9.89 -17.92
C ASP A 695 -13.53 -9.37 -18.27
N GLU A 696 -12.61 -9.33 -17.30
CA GLU A 696 -11.21 -8.94 -17.53
C GLU A 696 -10.49 -9.94 -18.43
N LEU A 697 -10.64 -11.24 -18.15
CA LEU A 697 -10.06 -12.31 -18.98
C LEU A 697 -10.59 -12.27 -20.40
N ALA A 698 -11.90 -12.02 -20.58
CA ALA A 698 -12.51 -11.84 -21.88
C ALA A 698 -11.99 -10.58 -22.61
N ALA A 699 -11.75 -9.48 -21.89
CA ALA A 699 -11.18 -8.26 -22.45
C ALA A 699 -9.73 -8.46 -22.92
N GLN A 700 -8.89 -9.12 -22.11
CA GLN A 700 -7.52 -9.50 -22.51
C GLN A 700 -7.51 -10.45 -23.71
N ALA A 701 -8.39 -11.45 -23.71
CA ALA A 701 -8.52 -12.40 -24.82
C ALA A 701 -8.99 -11.71 -26.13
N LYS A 702 -9.87 -10.71 -26.03
CA LYS A 702 -10.29 -9.90 -27.17
C LYS A 702 -9.12 -9.05 -27.68
N TRP A 703 -8.43 -8.36 -26.79
CA TRP A 703 -7.26 -7.56 -27.13
C TRP A 703 -6.19 -8.40 -27.83
N LEU A 704 -5.88 -9.59 -27.32
CA LEU A 704 -4.88 -10.48 -27.90
C LEU A 704 -5.24 -10.90 -29.34
N ARG A 705 -6.53 -11.15 -29.63
CA ARG A 705 -6.97 -11.44 -31.01
C ARG A 705 -6.71 -10.25 -31.94
N GLU A 706 -7.04 -9.04 -31.48
CA GLU A 706 -6.83 -7.83 -32.26
C GLU A 706 -5.34 -7.56 -32.47
N ASP A 707 -4.51 -7.88 -31.49
CA ASP A 707 -3.07 -7.73 -31.53
C ASP A 707 -2.40 -8.73 -32.49
N MET A 708 -2.68 -10.02 -32.31
CA MET A 708 -2.14 -11.09 -33.15
C MET A 708 -2.67 -11.02 -34.60
N ALA A 709 -3.75 -10.29 -34.87
CA ALA A 709 -4.22 -10.02 -36.22
C ALA A 709 -3.40 -8.94 -36.95
N ARG A 710 -2.63 -8.12 -36.24
CA ARG A 710 -1.78 -7.04 -36.80
C ARG A 710 -0.36 -7.47 -37.10
N THR A 711 0.04 -8.66 -36.67
CA THR A 711 1.41 -9.16 -36.81
C THR A 711 1.53 -10.25 -37.88
N ASP A 712 2.58 -10.15 -38.70
CA ASP A 712 2.98 -11.13 -39.71
C ASP A 712 4.21 -11.96 -39.26
N LYS A 713 4.66 -11.79 -38.01
CA LYS A 713 5.84 -12.48 -37.46
C LYS A 713 5.64 -14.00 -37.43
N THR A 714 6.74 -14.71 -37.66
CA THR A 714 6.79 -16.18 -37.70
C THR A 714 6.44 -16.78 -36.35
N TRP A 715 7.08 -16.29 -35.29
CA TRP A 715 6.93 -16.81 -33.94
C TRP A 715 5.97 -15.94 -33.14
N ARG A 716 4.88 -16.53 -32.65
CA ARG A 716 3.95 -15.87 -31.72
C ARG A 716 4.21 -16.38 -30.32
N ILE A 717 4.68 -15.48 -29.46
CA ILE A 717 5.09 -15.82 -28.08
C ILE A 717 4.19 -15.05 -27.12
N VAL A 718 3.64 -15.74 -26.14
CA VAL A 718 2.85 -15.13 -25.08
C VAL A 718 3.56 -15.34 -23.75
N THR A 719 3.64 -14.31 -22.91
CA THR A 719 4.14 -14.44 -21.54
C THR A 719 3.17 -13.82 -20.54
N PHE A 720 3.02 -14.49 -19.41
CA PHE A 720 2.24 -14.07 -18.26
C PHE A 720 2.70 -14.89 -17.05
N HIS A 721 2.35 -14.51 -15.83
CA HIS A 721 2.95 -15.14 -14.66
C HIS A 721 2.33 -16.50 -14.31
N LYS A 722 1.05 -16.56 -13.92
CA LYS A 722 0.45 -17.82 -13.43
C LYS A 722 0.30 -18.88 -14.51
N ALA A 723 0.96 -20.03 -14.34
CA ALA A 723 1.00 -21.07 -15.35
C ALA A 723 -0.36 -21.75 -15.56
N MET A 724 -0.87 -21.76 -16.80
CA MET A 724 -2.08 -22.52 -17.14
C MET A 724 -1.84 -24.03 -17.08
N TYR A 725 -0.64 -24.50 -17.38
CA TYR A 725 -0.31 -25.92 -17.46
C TYR A 725 1.02 -26.19 -16.74
N ALA A 726 0.92 -26.59 -15.48
CA ALA A 726 2.05 -26.98 -14.63
C ALA A 726 1.79 -28.33 -13.95
N ALA A 727 2.86 -28.96 -13.48
CA ALA A 727 2.81 -30.28 -12.83
C ALA A 727 2.83 -30.20 -11.29
N THR A 728 2.23 -29.18 -10.69
CA THR A 728 2.39 -28.84 -9.26
C THR A 728 1.11 -28.30 -8.60
N ASP A 729 1.24 -27.92 -7.31
CA ASP A 729 0.19 -27.54 -6.36
C ASP A 729 -0.88 -26.53 -6.87
N HIS A 730 -0.64 -25.76 -7.94
CA HIS A 730 -1.58 -24.74 -8.44
C HIS A 730 -2.49 -25.20 -9.57
N VAL A 731 -2.42 -26.48 -9.97
CA VAL A 731 -3.17 -26.99 -11.13
C VAL A 731 -4.70 -26.89 -10.96
N ASP A 732 -5.21 -26.92 -9.73
CA ASP A 732 -6.64 -26.90 -9.37
C ASP A 732 -7.12 -25.57 -8.76
N ASP A 733 -6.31 -24.52 -8.88
CA ASP A 733 -6.70 -23.17 -8.47
C ASP A 733 -7.77 -22.58 -9.41
N ALA A 734 -8.72 -21.86 -8.82
CA ALA A 734 -9.91 -21.37 -9.53
C ALA A 734 -9.60 -20.28 -10.57
N ASP A 735 -8.60 -19.44 -10.32
CA ASP A 735 -8.13 -18.45 -11.28
C ASP A 735 -7.41 -19.13 -12.46
N ILE A 736 -6.59 -20.16 -12.21
CA ILE A 736 -5.96 -20.98 -13.26
C ILE A 736 -7.01 -21.67 -14.14
N ASP A 737 -8.09 -22.19 -13.53
CA ASP A 737 -9.23 -22.73 -14.27
C ASP A 737 -9.88 -21.69 -15.19
N ALA A 738 -10.09 -20.48 -14.67
CA ALA A 738 -10.64 -19.37 -15.44
C ALA A 738 -9.70 -18.98 -16.62
N LEU A 739 -8.39 -18.96 -16.41
CA LEU A 739 -7.41 -18.75 -17.49
C LEU A 739 -7.56 -19.83 -18.58
N ARG A 740 -7.65 -21.12 -18.22
CA ARG A 740 -7.84 -22.22 -19.18
C ARG A 740 -9.15 -22.11 -19.95
N GLN A 741 -10.22 -21.67 -19.28
CA GLN A 741 -11.52 -21.50 -19.92
C GLN A 741 -11.50 -20.34 -20.94
N HIS A 742 -10.87 -19.22 -20.58
CA HIS A 742 -10.92 -17.99 -21.38
C HIS A 742 -9.80 -17.85 -22.41
N TRP A 743 -8.60 -18.36 -22.14
CA TRP A 743 -7.41 -18.12 -22.96
C TRP A 743 -6.94 -19.34 -23.75
N ALA A 744 -7.07 -20.57 -23.23
CA ALA A 744 -6.56 -21.76 -23.94
C ALA A 744 -7.16 -21.91 -25.36
N PRO A 745 -8.49 -21.78 -25.57
CA PRO A 745 -9.07 -21.82 -26.91
C PRO A 745 -8.55 -20.70 -27.82
N VAL A 746 -8.22 -19.54 -27.24
CA VAL A 746 -7.73 -18.37 -27.99
C VAL A 746 -6.28 -18.56 -28.41
N PHE A 747 -5.45 -19.14 -27.55
CA PHE A 747 -4.06 -19.43 -27.90
C PHE A 747 -3.98 -20.48 -29.02
N GLU A 748 -4.87 -21.48 -28.99
CA GLU A 748 -5.03 -22.45 -30.08
C GLU A 748 -5.55 -21.78 -31.37
N GLU A 749 -6.59 -20.95 -31.27
CA GLU A 749 -7.19 -20.19 -32.38
C GLU A 749 -6.14 -19.31 -33.08
N LEU A 750 -5.33 -18.60 -32.30
CA LEU A 750 -4.31 -17.68 -32.78
C LEU A 750 -3.02 -18.39 -33.19
N GLY A 751 -2.92 -19.70 -32.99
CA GLY A 751 -1.73 -20.48 -33.28
C GLY A 751 -0.49 -19.92 -32.59
N ILE A 752 -0.61 -19.65 -31.28
CA ILE A 752 0.53 -19.29 -30.42
C ILE A 752 1.52 -20.44 -30.42
N ASP A 753 2.81 -20.13 -30.60
CA ASP A 753 3.86 -21.13 -30.72
C ASP A 753 4.47 -21.47 -29.36
N LEU A 754 4.70 -20.46 -28.52
CA LEU A 754 5.32 -20.60 -27.21
C LEU A 754 4.61 -19.75 -26.16
N VAL A 755 4.34 -20.36 -24.99
CA VAL A 755 3.76 -19.71 -23.82
C VAL A 755 4.77 -19.82 -22.66
N ILE A 756 5.26 -18.69 -22.17
CA ILE A 756 6.34 -18.58 -21.18
C ILE A 756 5.75 -18.07 -19.85
N THR A 757 5.83 -18.87 -18.78
CA THR A 757 5.17 -18.53 -17.50
C THR A 757 6.02 -18.80 -16.26
N GLY A 758 5.56 -18.39 -15.08
CA GLY A 758 6.21 -18.61 -13.80
C GLY A 758 5.31 -19.37 -12.83
N HIS A 759 5.28 -18.88 -11.59
CA HIS A 759 4.36 -19.23 -10.51
C HIS A 759 4.59 -20.61 -9.91
N ASP A 760 4.60 -21.63 -10.75
CA ASP A 760 4.85 -23.00 -10.35
C ASP A 760 6.36 -23.22 -10.23
N HIS A 761 6.87 -23.34 -9.00
CA HIS A 761 8.29 -23.52 -8.70
C HIS A 761 8.79 -24.94 -9.01
N SER A 762 8.49 -25.41 -10.22
CA SER A 762 9.02 -26.61 -10.84
C SER A 762 9.02 -26.42 -12.35
N PHE A 763 9.98 -27.05 -13.02
CA PHE A 763 9.96 -27.06 -14.47
C PHE A 763 8.81 -27.95 -14.95
N SER A 764 8.04 -27.44 -15.92
CA SER A 764 7.01 -28.20 -16.63
C SER A 764 6.96 -27.71 -18.06
N ARG A 765 6.88 -28.64 -19.02
CA ARG A 765 6.54 -28.31 -20.40
C ARG A 765 5.64 -29.33 -21.04
N GLY A 766 4.89 -28.89 -22.05
CA GLY A 766 4.04 -29.76 -22.86
C GLY A 766 3.39 -28.99 -24.00
N PHE A 767 3.13 -29.67 -25.10
CA PHE A 767 2.25 -29.16 -26.14
C PHE A 767 0.82 -29.50 -25.73
N VAL A 768 -0.04 -28.50 -25.57
CA VAL A 768 -1.38 -28.72 -25.03
C VAL A 768 -2.45 -28.28 -26.01
N LYS A 769 -3.45 -29.15 -26.24
CA LYS A 769 -4.64 -28.84 -27.04
C LYS A 769 -5.89 -29.41 -26.41
N GLY A 770 -6.91 -28.59 -26.18
CA GLY A 770 -8.14 -28.98 -25.48
C GLY A 770 -7.87 -29.58 -24.10
N GLY A 771 -6.79 -29.15 -23.44
CA GLY A 771 -6.33 -29.67 -22.16
C GLY A 771 -5.63 -31.02 -22.18
N GLN A 772 -5.36 -31.59 -23.35
CA GLN A 772 -4.70 -32.89 -23.52
C GLN A 772 -3.28 -32.70 -24.07
N ASP A 773 -2.41 -33.69 -23.86
CA ASP A 773 -1.13 -33.78 -24.56
C ASP A 773 -1.35 -33.83 -26.09
N ALA A 774 -0.71 -32.88 -26.76
CA ALA A 774 -0.70 -32.69 -28.19
C ALA A 774 0.73 -32.66 -28.75
N THR A 775 1.67 -33.30 -28.05
CA THR A 775 3.08 -33.36 -28.42
C THR A 775 3.24 -33.96 -29.82
N PRO A 776 3.79 -33.19 -30.78
CA PRO A 776 3.99 -33.69 -32.14
C PRO A 776 5.15 -34.68 -32.18
N ALA A 777 5.24 -35.43 -33.29
CA ALA A 777 6.39 -36.30 -33.52
C ALA A 777 7.69 -35.49 -33.56
N SER A 778 8.72 -35.97 -32.85
CA SER A 778 10.02 -35.32 -32.76
C SER A 778 11.14 -36.15 -33.39
N VAL A 779 12.25 -35.50 -33.71
CA VAL A 779 13.51 -36.13 -34.10
C VAL A 779 14.59 -35.70 -33.10
N ARG A 780 15.44 -36.64 -32.67
CA ARG A 780 16.58 -36.32 -31.81
C ARG A 780 17.79 -35.85 -32.63
N SER A 781 18.39 -34.74 -32.22
CA SER A 781 19.66 -34.23 -32.73
C SER A 781 20.63 -34.02 -31.57
N GLY A 782 21.40 -35.06 -31.22
CA GLY A 782 22.15 -35.10 -29.97
C GLY A 782 21.20 -35.12 -28.77
N ASP A 783 21.44 -34.26 -27.78
CA ASP A 783 20.58 -34.11 -26.59
C ASP A 783 19.29 -33.33 -26.87
N ARG A 784 19.19 -32.69 -28.03
CA ARG A 784 18.07 -31.83 -28.42
C ARG A 784 16.94 -32.60 -29.07
N GLU A 785 15.72 -32.29 -28.68
CA GLU A 785 14.49 -32.78 -29.28
C GLU A 785 13.90 -31.76 -30.27
N VAL A 786 13.77 -32.16 -31.53
CA VAL A 786 13.39 -31.27 -32.63
C VAL A 786 11.98 -31.59 -33.08
N PHE A 787 11.08 -30.60 -33.00
CA PHE A 787 9.69 -30.67 -33.41
C PHE A 787 9.51 -29.85 -34.69
N ILE A 788 8.95 -30.47 -35.73
CA ILE A 788 8.77 -29.84 -37.05
C ILE A 788 7.29 -29.51 -37.23
N ASP A 789 7.00 -28.26 -37.62
CA ASP A 789 5.65 -27.75 -37.90
C ASP A 789 4.64 -28.04 -36.77
N ALA A 790 5.05 -27.82 -35.52
CA ALA A 790 4.17 -27.96 -34.37
C ALA A 790 2.94 -27.03 -34.50
N THR A 791 1.75 -27.57 -34.23
CA THR A 791 0.47 -26.83 -34.40
C THR A 791 -0.25 -26.54 -33.08
N ALA A 792 0.13 -27.19 -32.00
CA ALA A 792 -0.34 -26.88 -30.65
C ALA A 792 0.65 -25.91 -29.98
N PRO A 793 0.18 -25.00 -29.11
CA PRO A 793 1.08 -24.17 -28.32
C PRO A 793 1.94 -25.02 -27.38
N LEU A 794 3.23 -24.70 -27.31
CA LEU A 794 4.12 -25.22 -26.28
C LEU A 794 4.01 -24.34 -25.03
N TYR A 795 3.63 -24.92 -23.91
CA TYR A 795 3.64 -24.26 -22.61
C TYR A 795 4.92 -24.63 -21.88
N ILE A 796 5.60 -23.64 -21.27
CA ILE A 796 6.80 -23.86 -20.48
C ILE A 796 6.77 -23.04 -19.18
N VAL A 797 7.07 -23.74 -18.09
CA VAL A 797 7.39 -23.19 -16.77
C VAL A 797 8.84 -23.53 -16.49
N ASN A 798 9.67 -22.54 -16.15
CA ASN A 798 11.13 -22.73 -16.04
C ASN A 798 11.55 -23.46 -14.76
N GLY A 799 10.75 -23.39 -13.69
CA GLY A 799 11.18 -23.66 -12.32
C GLY A 799 11.23 -22.36 -11.52
N THR A 800 12.26 -22.20 -10.66
CA THR A 800 12.54 -20.93 -9.96
C THR A 800 13.97 -20.48 -10.23
N ALA A 801 14.20 -19.17 -10.32
CA ALA A 801 15.52 -18.58 -10.46
C ALA A 801 16.28 -18.47 -9.12
N GLY A 802 15.54 -18.49 -8.01
CA GLY A 802 16.05 -18.28 -6.64
C GLY A 802 16.06 -19.55 -5.81
N SER A 803 16.22 -19.39 -4.49
CA SER A 803 16.19 -20.49 -3.51
C SER A 803 14.78 -20.75 -2.96
N SER A 804 13.76 -20.28 -3.68
CA SER A 804 12.34 -20.31 -3.32
C SER A 804 11.84 -21.71 -2.92
N LYS A 805 10.65 -21.76 -2.32
CA LYS A 805 9.90 -22.99 -2.03
C LYS A 805 9.74 -23.84 -3.30
N TRP A 806 9.83 -25.17 -3.18
CA TRP A 806 9.58 -26.08 -4.31
C TRP A 806 8.22 -26.73 -4.15
N TYR A 807 7.43 -26.75 -5.21
CA TYR A 807 6.10 -27.36 -5.19
C TYR A 807 6.16 -28.82 -5.59
N LYS A 808 5.32 -29.60 -4.91
CA LYS A 808 5.17 -31.04 -5.16
C LYS A 808 4.03 -31.27 -6.13
N ARG A 809 3.88 -32.51 -6.58
CA ARG A 809 2.67 -32.93 -7.30
C ARG A 809 1.51 -33.11 -6.32
N ILE A 810 0.33 -32.62 -6.70
CA ILE A 810 -0.95 -32.94 -6.05
C ILE A 810 -1.80 -33.87 -6.90
N SER A 811 -2.79 -34.50 -6.26
CA SER A 811 -3.90 -35.15 -6.95
C SER A 811 -5.08 -34.18 -7.05
N TYR A 812 -5.68 -34.10 -8.24
CA TYR A 812 -6.84 -33.24 -8.53
C TYR A 812 -7.89 -34.03 -9.32
N ASP A 813 -9.15 -33.61 -9.22
CA ASP A 813 -10.23 -34.16 -10.04
C ASP A 813 -10.41 -33.29 -11.28
N ALA A 814 -9.82 -33.73 -12.40
CA ALA A 814 -9.91 -33.04 -13.68
C ALA A 814 -11.35 -32.84 -14.18
N SER A 815 -12.35 -33.59 -13.66
CA SER A 815 -13.75 -33.40 -14.07
C SER A 815 -14.39 -32.12 -13.51
N LEU A 816 -13.74 -31.47 -12.54
CA LEU A 816 -14.20 -30.22 -11.94
C LEU A 816 -13.67 -28.98 -12.65
N PHE A 817 -12.71 -29.13 -13.57
CA PHE A 817 -11.95 -28.03 -14.17
C PHE A 817 -11.96 -28.10 -15.70
N HIS A 818 -11.87 -26.96 -16.35
CA HIS A 818 -11.90 -26.76 -17.79
C HIS A 818 -10.54 -27.04 -18.43
N ASN A 819 -10.57 -27.69 -19.60
CA ASN A 819 -9.39 -27.89 -20.47
C ASN A 819 -8.15 -28.38 -19.71
N VAL A 820 -8.31 -29.38 -18.83
CA VAL A 820 -7.20 -30.03 -18.12
C VAL A 820 -7.42 -31.54 -18.08
N ALA A 821 -6.44 -32.32 -18.52
CA ALA A 821 -6.46 -33.78 -18.43
C ALA A 821 -6.11 -34.23 -17.00
N PRO A 822 -6.56 -35.40 -16.52
CA PRO A 822 -6.12 -35.96 -15.24
C PRO A 822 -4.65 -36.36 -15.24
N ASP A 823 -4.07 -36.56 -14.05
CA ASP A 823 -2.71 -37.08 -13.83
C ASP A 823 -1.59 -36.31 -14.57
N TYR A 824 -1.80 -35.03 -14.83
CA TYR A 824 -0.90 -34.17 -15.60
C TYR A 824 -0.60 -34.68 -17.01
N ALA A 825 -1.53 -35.43 -17.63
CA ALA A 825 -1.39 -36.02 -18.97
C ALA A 825 -1.35 -35.00 -20.12
N PHE A 826 -1.12 -33.72 -19.82
CA PHE A 826 -0.85 -32.62 -20.76
C PHE A 826 0.62 -32.15 -20.72
N ILE A 827 1.42 -32.64 -19.75
CA ILE A 827 2.84 -32.34 -19.58
C ILE A 827 3.67 -33.54 -20.06
N ASP A 828 4.61 -33.30 -20.95
CA ASP A 828 5.51 -34.35 -21.47
C ASP A 828 6.84 -34.42 -20.69
N LYS A 829 7.27 -33.30 -20.10
CA LYS A 829 8.45 -33.24 -19.24
C LYS A 829 8.27 -32.32 -18.04
N SER A 830 8.71 -32.79 -16.89
CA SER A 830 8.63 -32.02 -15.64
C SER A 830 9.73 -32.40 -14.66
N SER A 831 10.15 -31.44 -13.82
CA SER A 831 11.00 -31.68 -12.66
C SER A 831 10.19 -31.93 -11.36
N ALA A 832 8.85 -31.79 -11.40
CA ALA A 832 8.00 -31.97 -10.24
C ALA A 832 7.97 -33.43 -9.80
N THR A 833 8.10 -33.68 -8.51
CA THR A 833 8.02 -35.02 -7.91
C THR A 833 7.02 -35.04 -6.75
N ASN A 834 6.77 -36.23 -6.20
CA ASN A 834 5.90 -36.37 -5.02
C ASN A 834 6.61 -35.99 -3.71
N ASP A 835 7.93 -35.80 -3.75
CA ASP A 835 8.76 -35.34 -2.63
C ASP A 835 9.23 -33.89 -2.86
N THR A 836 9.61 -33.18 -1.80
CA THR A 836 10.24 -31.85 -1.94
C THR A 836 11.62 -31.99 -2.57
N VAL A 837 11.75 -31.66 -3.85
CA VAL A 837 13.02 -31.61 -4.57
C VAL A 837 13.90 -30.48 -4.01
N LEU A 838 15.21 -30.67 -4.12
CA LEU A 838 16.32 -30.11 -3.35
C LEU A 838 16.57 -28.59 -3.46
N GLN A 839 15.59 -27.75 -3.79
CA GLN A 839 15.83 -26.30 -3.92
C GLN A 839 16.84 -25.94 -5.03
N GLU A 840 16.75 -26.61 -6.19
CA GLU A 840 17.57 -26.27 -7.36
C GLU A 840 17.13 -24.92 -7.96
N GLN A 841 18.01 -24.29 -8.72
CA GLN A 841 17.77 -23.07 -9.47
C GLN A 841 17.75 -23.41 -10.96
N SER A 842 16.98 -22.66 -11.73
CA SER A 842 16.81 -22.86 -13.16
C SER A 842 17.01 -21.58 -13.95
N TYR A 843 17.46 -21.72 -15.20
CA TYR A 843 17.40 -20.68 -16.21
C TYR A 843 17.26 -21.32 -17.59
N SER A 844 16.66 -20.58 -18.52
CA SER A 844 16.52 -21.03 -19.91
C SER A 844 17.12 -20.02 -20.86
N VAL A 845 17.86 -20.50 -21.87
CA VAL A 845 18.29 -19.66 -22.98
C VAL A 845 17.43 -19.98 -24.19
N VAL A 846 16.67 -18.99 -24.64
CA VAL A 846 15.80 -19.09 -25.81
C VAL A 846 16.50 -18.43 -26.99
N ARG A 847 16.53 -19.11 -28.15
CA ARG A 847 17.14 -18.58 -29.38
C ARG A 847 16.15 -18.65 -30.52
N VAL A 848 15.99 -17.55 -31.21
CA VAL A 848 15.21 -17.46 -32.45
C VAL A 848 16.18 -17.14 -33.57
N THR A 849 16.17 -17.98 -34.61
CA THR A 849 17.12 -17.88 -35.71
C THR A 849 16.41 -17.57 -37.02
N ARG A 850 17.11 -16.89 -37.92
CA ARG A 850 16.62 -16.46 -39.23
C ARG A 850 16.25 -17.63 -40.17
N ASP A 851 16.69 -18.85 -39.86
CA ASP A 851 16.34 -20.06 -40.60
C ASP A 851 15.03 -20.72 -40.10
N GLY A 852 14.23 -19.97 -39.32
CA GLY A 852 12.90 -20.41 -38.90
C GLY A 852 12.95 -21.43 -37.77
N LYS A 853 13.88 -21.26 -36.82
CA LYS A 853 13.97 -22.12 -35.63
C LYS A 853 13.83 -21.32 -34.35
N LEU A 854 13.17 -21.93 -33.37
CA LEU A 854 13.10 -21.48 -31.99
C LEU A 854 13.63 -22.61 -31.11
N SER A 855 14.72 -22.39 -30.38
CA SER A 855 15.27 -23.40 -29.46
C SER A 855 15.26 -22.90 -28.02
N ILE A 856 15.08 -23.82 -27.08
CA ILE A 856 15.09 -23.56 -25.65
C ILE A 856 16.03 -24.57 -25.00
N ASP A 857 17.08 -24.08 -24.35
CA ASP A 857 17.95 -24.90 -23.51
C ASP A 857 17.75 -24.50 -22.04
N THR A 858 17.23 -25.42 -21.24
CA THR A 858 16.97 -25.23 -19.81
C THR A 858 18.07 -25.88 -18.97
N TYR A 859 18.66 -25.09 -18.09
CA TYR A 859 19.72 -25.51 -17.19
C TYR A 859 19.25 -25.50 -15.76
N PHE A 860 19.63 -26.53 -15.02
CA PHE A 860 19.45 -26.62 -13.58
C PHE A 860 20.81 -26.55 -12.88
N MET A 861 20.83 -26.05 -11.67
CA MET A 861 21.97 -26.07 -10.77
C MET A 861 21.48 -26.08 -9.32
N LYS A 862 22.37 -26.36 -8.38
CA LYS A 862 22.07 -26.20 -6.94
C LYS A 862 23.13 -25.34 -6.28
N TYR A 863 22.72 -24.18 -5.80
CA TYR A 863 23.55 -23.24 -5.04
C TYR A 863 24.09 -23.90 -3.75
N ASP A 864 25.38 -23.67 -3.45
CA ASP A 864 25.97 -24.08 -2.19
C ASP A 864 25.76 -22.98 -1.14
N ARG A 865 25.03 -23.29 -0.07
CA ARG A 865 24.74 -22.33 1.00
C ARG A 865 25.96 -22.01 1.86
N ASP A 866 26.95 -22.91 1.89
CA ASP A 866 28.17 -22.74 2.68
C ASP A 866 29.31 -22.10 1.86
N ASP A 867 29.17 -22.04 0.52
CA ASP A 867 30.11 -21.38 -0.41
C ASP A 867 29.36 -20.48 -1.41
N PRO A 868 29.35 -19.14 -1.21
CA PRO A 868 28.60 -18.22 -2.06
C PRO A 868 29.09 -18.16 -3.52
N ASP A 869 30.31 -18.66 -3.80
CA ASP A 869 30.85 -18.80 -5.15
C ASP A 869 30.81 -20.25 -5.65
N GLY A 870 30.24 -21.17 -4.88
CA GLY A 870 30.21 -22.60 -5.10
C GLY A 870 28.92 -23.12 -5.73
N TYR A 871 28.88 -24.43 -5.93
CA TYR A 871 27.67 -25.18 -6.26
C TYR A 871 27.67 -26.50 -5.49
N GLU A 872 26.52 -26.87 -4.92
CA GLU A 872 26.30 -28.24 -4.48
C GLU A 872 26.14 -29.17 -5.70
N VAL A 873 25.45 -28.66 -6.73
CA VAL A 873 25.31 -29.32 -8.05
C VAL A 873 25.67 -28.31 -9.13
N ALA A 874 26.76 -28.57 -9.85
CA ALA A 874 27.20 -27.73 -10.95
C ALA A 874 26.14 -27.66 -12.07
N PRO A 875 26.06 -26.55 -12.82
CA PRO A 875 25.06 -26.36 -13.86
C PRO A 875 25.05 -27.49 -14.90
N TYR A 876 23.87 -28.05 -15.16
CA TYR A 876 23.68 -29.17 -16.10
C TYR A 876 22.46 -28.93 -17.01
N LEU A 877 22.53 -29.45 -18.24
CA LEU A 877 21.42 -29.36 -19.20
C LEU A 877 20.28 -30.27 -18.73
N PHE A 878 19.17 -29.67 -18.29
CA PHE A 878 17.99 -30.42 -17.89
C PHE A 878 17.12 -30.76 -19.10
N ASP A 879 16.92 -29.79 -20.00
CA ASP A 879 16.10 -29.95 -21.20
C ASP A 879 16.62 -29.13 -22.38
N SER A 880 16.43 -29.66 -23.60
CA SER A 880 16.77 -28.97 -24.84
C SER A 880 15.78 -29.35 -25.93
N ILE A 881 15.07 -28.34 -26.43
CA ILE A 881 14.09 -28.50 -27.50
C ILE A 881 14.30 -27.48 -28.62
N GLU A 882 13.81 -27.79 -29.81
CA GLU A 882 13.81 -26.90 -30.96
C GLU A 882 12.54 -27.08 -31.78
N LEU A 883 11.87 -25.97 -32.07
CA LEU A 883 10.75 -25.87 -32.98
C LEU A 883 11.29 -25.41 -34.33
N VAL A 884 10.90 -26.09 -35.41
CA VAL A 884 11.25 -25.73 -36.79
C VAL A 884 9.97 -25.46 -37.55
N ASP A 885 9.81 -24.25 -38.07
CA ASP A 885 8.70 -23.90 -38.96
C ASP A 885 9.15 -24.03 -40.41
N THR A 886 8.79 -25.13 -41.07
CA THR A 886 9.17 -25.44 -42.46
C THR A 886 8.11 -25.01 -43.47
N ALA A 887 6.88 -24.73 -43.00
CA ALA A 887 5.76 -24.31 -43.83
C ALA A 887 5.48 -22.80 -43.68
N ALA A 888 5.15 -22.12 -44.79
CA ALA A 888 4.30 -20.93 -44.71
C ALA A 888 2.91 -21.41 -44.28
N ARG A 889 2.63 -21.43 -42.97
CA ARG A 889 1.42 -22.05 -42.41
C ARG A 889 0.16 -21.50 -43.10
N PRO A 890 -0.63 -22.34 -43.81
CA PRO A 890 -1.82 -21.88 -44.52
C PRO A 890 -2.87 -21.37 -43.53
N GLY A 891 -3.32 -20.13 -43.70
CA GLY A 891 -4.25 -19.44 -42.79
C GLY A 891 -3.62 -18.30 -41.99
N ARG A 892 -2.28 -18.22 -41.91
CA ARG A 892 -1.56 -17.02 -41.48
C ARG A 892 -1.44 -16.10 -42.70
N GLY A 893 -2.38 -15.16 -42.86
CA GLY A 893 -2.33 -14.18 -43.96
C GLY A 893 -1.01 -13.42 -43.91
N ARG A 894 -0.28 -13.40 -45.04
CA ARG A 894 0.79 -12.42 -45.29
C ARG A 894 0.18 -11.12 -45.78
#